data_AF-A0A8D9DTB7-F1
#
_entry.id   AF-A0A8D9DTB7-F1
#
_cell.length_a   1.000
_cell.length_b   1.000
_cell.length_c   1.000
_cell.angle_alpha   90.00
_cell.angle_beta   90.00
_cell.angle_gamma   90.00
#
_symmetry.space_group_name_H-M   'P 1'
#
loop_
_entity.id
_entity.type
_entity.pdbx_description
1 polymer ?
#
loop_
_entity_poly.entity_id
_entity_poly.type
_entity_poly.pdbx_seq_one_letter_code
_entity_poly.pdbx_strand_id
1 'polypeptide(L)'
;MSVTIDKDAYKRRMEKIYKTWKEGFPNKETENTLSQVDAVVTLFTGGEIMQYSKSSALQTWLFGYEITDMIMVFTEKSILFLASKKKIEFLRQIADIKSDYIPPVKLLTRNKEVNKQPGDDSESFNTIIKAIKDSNNGKSLGVFAKENFKGNFVDAWKKKAEAEKFENVDVTSLFAYLMSVKEETELTIIKKASQVSVDLFNKYLKDQILDIVDQDKKVKHSKLAELVEQSLTDKKFVGNVDTAQLEICYPPIIQSGGHYNLKFSVASDKNTLHFGTIVCLLGARYKSYCSNIVRTLMVNPPEEMKTNHEFLVELEDTILQALKPGAKLCDVYNAGLKFATEKKPKLIDQLTKNFGFATGIEFRESSLVIAPKTMAQVKKNQVYNIALGLGGLKNTEANDDAGKTYALFIGDTVVVNEAGPATILTNLKKKLNSVSILLKGDDDEDDEEEKENEPEHPAPLAGRGRRTAVLDSKLRQDSSTEEKRKLHQKELAAALHESARQRLAEQGGSKKDEKIRKNNVSYKSRSQMPQEPEVINLKLYVDRKYETVIMPVFGVQVPFHISTIKNISQSVEGDYTYLRINFFHPGAAVARGENPNADATNVIYVKEVTYRSSNQREPGQASTPSTNLNTVFRLIKEVQKKFRSREAEEKEKEDLVKQDKLEESRSKGNPKVKDLYMRPNIVMKRMTGSLEAHVNGFRYTSVRGDKVDILYNNIKHAFFQPCDGELVILLHFHLKNAIMFGKKKHVDVQLYTEVGEINTDLGKHQHMHDRDDLAAEQSERELRTKLKAAFKSFCEKVEHVTKQEIEFDTPFRELGFPGAPYRSTVLLQPTSGCLVNLTEWPPFVISLEDVELVHFERVQFQLKNFDMVFVFKDYNRKVVMINAIPMNMLDHVKEWLNSCDIRYSEGIQSLNWTKIMKTITDDFEGFFENGGWSFLDPESDAEAADEDDEDEEDEVYEPTDVDDEDFSEDEDSEYSEASEDDSDEASEELGSSEESGKDWSDLEAEAAEEDMNRGQYNAEDYDSKRGKSSSSSSKHKGGSSSHHSSSSSKHKSSSSSSSHHKSSHKSPSKGGSSSKSSSSHKSSSNHKSPSKSSNHKSPSKSSSSNHKSGSSSSNHKSSSSSSNHKSSSNHKSPSKSSSSHHSSSKSSSSHKSPSKSSSSSSHHKSSHGDKKRPRDDDRHSSGGSSAKKAKK
;
A
#
# COMPACT_ATOMS: atom_id res chain seq x y z
N MET A 1 41.21 -4.59 -12.87
CA MET A 1 41.19 -5.57 -11.77
C MET A 1 41.56 -6.94 -12.33
N SER A 2 42.18 -7.82 -11.55
CA SER A 2 42.45 -9.20 -11.95
C SER A 2 41.18 -10.06 -11.84
N VAL A 3 40.87 -10.83 -12.88
CA VAL A 3 39.75 -11.79 -12.84
C VAL A 3 40.07 -12.86 -11.78
N THR A 4 39.15 -13.07 -10.85
CA THR A 4 39.37 -13.86 -9.62
C THR A 4 38.32 -14.95 -9.50
N ILE A 5 38.72 -16.18 -9.15
CA ILE A 5 37.79 -17.31 -8.97
C ILE A 5 37.28 -17.32 -7.51
N ASP A 6 35.98 -17.51 -7.31
CA ASP A 6 35.42 -17.85 -6.00
C ASP A 6 35.87 -19.27 -5.61
N LYS A 7 36.91 -19.33 -4.77
CA LYS A 7 37.54 -20.57 -4.33
C LYS A 7 36.63 -21.40 -3.44
N ASP A 8 35.76 -20.76 -2.67
CA ASP A 8 34.89 -21.44 -1.73
C ASP A 8 33.67 -22.02 -2.44
N ALA A 9 33.11 -21.31 -3.43
CA ALA A 9 32.12 -21.87 -4.35
C ALA A 9 32.72 -23.04 -5.14
N TYR A 10 33.91 -22.89 -5.75
CA TYR A 10 34.59 -23.99 -6.42
C TYR A 10 34.75 -25.21 -5.50
N LYS A 11 35.22 -25.01 -4.26
CA LYS A 11 35.38 -26.09 -3.28
C LYS A 11 34.05 -26.78 -2.97
N ARG A 12 33.02 -26.05 -2.54
CA ARG A 12 31.68 -26.61 -2.24
C ARG A 12 31.11 -27.42 -3.41
N ARG A 13 31.25 -26.88 -4.62
CA ARG A 13 30.69 -27.45 -5.85
C ARG A 13 31.44 -28.69 -6.33
N MET A 14 32.77 -28.70 -6.20
CA MET A 14 33.59 -29.89 -6.44
C MET A 14 33.37 -30.99 -5.38
N GLU A 15 33.22 -30.63 -4.11
CA GLU A 15 32.84 -31.57 -3.04
C GLU A 15 31.47 -32.20 -3.33
N LYS A 16 30.48 -31.41 -3.79
CA LYS A 16 29.17 -31.90 -4.23
C LYS A 16 29.29 -32.95 -5.35
N ILE A 17 30.15 -32.72 -6.36
CA ILE A 17 30.41 -33.68 -7.45
C ILE A 17 31.03 -34.97 -6.90
N TYR A 18 32.20 -34.89 -6.24
CA TYR A 18 32.92 -36.09 -5.80
C TYR A 18 32.20 -36.87 -4.70
N LYS A 19 31.44 -36.20 -3.83
CA LYS A 19 30.57 -36.87 -2.86
C LYS A 19 29.45 -37.65 -3.57
N THR A 20 28.76 -37.02 -4.52
CA THR A 20 27.70 -37.70 -5.30
C THR A 20 28.26 -38.84 -6.16
N TRP A 21 29.50 -38.75 -6.64
CA TRP A 21 30.17 -39.82 -7.37
C TRP A 21 30.47 -41.04 -6.48
N LYS A 22 30.95 -40.81 -5.25
CA LYS A 22 31.32 -41.87 -4.29
C LYS A 22 30.14 -42.48 -3.54
N GLU A 23 29.20 -41.67 -3.07
CA GLU A 23 28.06 -42.09 -2.23
C GLU A 23 26.78 -42.33 -3.04
N GLY A 24 26.72 -41.81 -4.28
CA GLY A 24 25.52 -41.77 -5.10
C GLY A 24 24.54 -40.65 -4.73
N PHE A 25 23.42 -40.60 -5.44
CA PHE A 25 22.28 -39.80 -4.99
C PHE A 25 21.55 -40.51 -3.83
N PRO A 26 21.09 -39.78 -2.79
CA PRO A 26 20.47 -40.40 -1.60
C PRO A 26 19.13 -41.10 -1.86
N ASN A 27 18.53 -40.90 -3.05
CA ASN A 27 17.30 -41.56 -3.47
C ASN A 27 17.63 -42.65 -4.49
N LYS A 28 17.37 -43.92 -4.14
CA LYS A 28 17.77 -45.10 -4.93
C LYS A 28 17.06 -45.28 -6.29
N GLU A 29 16.07 -44.43 -6.61
CA GLU A 29 15.26 -44.56 -7.84
C GLU A 29 15.89 -43.87 -9.07
N THR A 30 16.78 -42.90 -8.88
CA THR A 30 17.61 -42.41 -10.00
C THR A 30 18.79 -43.37 -10.16
N GLU A 31 18.83 -44.12 -11.26
CA GLU A 31 19.95 -45.01 -11.58
C GLU A 31 21.28 -44.27 -11.45
N ASN A 32 22.19 -44.83 -10.66
CA ASN A 32 23.36 -44.11 -10.18
C ASN A 32 24.52 -44.16 -11.20
N THR A 33 24.26 -43.80 -12.46
CA THR A 33 25.17 -43.95 -13.61
C THR A 33 26.51 -43.23 -13.40
N LEU A 34 26.58 -42.22 -12.52
CA LEU A 34 27.84 -41.57 -12.15
C LEU A 34 28.81 -42.55 -11.45
N SER A 35 28.30 -43.49 -10.64
CA SER A 35 29.13 -44.55 -10.04
C SER A 35 29.58 -45.64 -11.02
N GLN A 36 29.04 -45.64 -12.24
CA GLN A 36 29.41 -46.58 -13.31
C GLN A 36 30.49 -46.03 -14.24
N VAL A 37 30.88 -44.75 -14.12
CA VAL A 37 31.93 -44.14 -14.95
C VAL A 37 33.27 -44.02 -14.23
N ASP A 38 34.35 -44.38 -14.93
CA ASP A 38 35.72 -44.35 -14.41
C ASP A 38 36.33 -42.95 -14.43
N ALA A 39 35.94 -42.12 -15.41
CA ALA A 39 36.26 -40.70 -15.49
C ALA A 39 35.11 -39.89 -16.14
N VAL A 40 35.04 -38.59 -15.87
CA VAL A 40 34.12 -37.66 -16.55
C VAL A 40 34.95 -36.68 -17.39
N VAL A 41 34.62 -36.55 -18.68
CA VAL A 41 35.31 -35.68 -19.64
C VAL A 41 34.34 -34.64 -20.18
N THR A 42 34.68 -33.36 -20.06
CA THR A 42 33.94 -32.25 -20.68
C THR A 42 34.88 -31.38 -21.51
N LEU A 43 34.34 -30.78 -22.57
CA LEU A 43 35.10 -30.03 -23.57
C LEU A 43 34.25 -28.86 -24.06
N PHE A 44 34.83 -27.67 -24.12
CA PHE A 44 34.14 -26.49 -24.64
C PHE A 44 35.08 -25.65 -25.50
N THR A 45 34.68 -25.31 -26.73
CA THR A 45 35.41 -24.40 -27.63
C THR A 45 34.79 -23.02 -27.75
N GLY A 46 33.53 -22.85 -27.34
CA GLY A 46 32.69 -21.76 -27.81
C GLY A 46 32.25 -21.96 -29.27
N GLY A 47 31.25 -21.17 -29.68
CA GLY A 47 30.71 -21.14 -31.04
C GLY A 47 29.43 -20.29 -31.09
N GLU A 48 29.25 -19.51 -32.16
CA GLU A 48 28.24 -18.46 -32.28
C GLU A 48 26.78 -18.96 -32.32
N ILE A 49 26.57 -20.27 -32.54
CA ILE A 49 25.26 -20.86 -32.84
C ILE A 49 24.60 -21.50 -31.60
N MET A 50 25.34 -21.75 -30.52
CA MET A 50 24.87 -22.57 -29.39
C MET A 50 25.06 -21.87 -28.04
N GLN A 51 24.13 -20.97 -27.71
CA GLN A 51 24.14 -20.13 -26.50
C GLN A 51 24.15 -20.91 -25.18
N TYR A 52 23.67 -22.16 -25.18
CA TYR A 52 23.66 -23.04 -24.00
C TYR A 52 24.32 -24.38 -24.31
N SER A 53 25.21 -24.80 -23.42
CA SER A 53 25.83 -26.12 -23.42
C SER A 53 26.15 -26.53 -21.98
N LYS A 54 26.09 -27.83 -21.69
CA LYS A 54 26.35 -28.40 -20.37
C LYS A 54 27.82 -28.26 -19.97
N SER A 55 28.74 -28.38 -20.93
CA SER A 55 30.16 -28.10 -20.71
C SER A 55 30.40 -26.63 -20.30
N SER A 56 29.77 -25.66 -20.96
CA SER A 56 29.88 -24.24 -20.57
C SER A 56 29.18 -23.98 -19.22
N ALA A 57 27.98 -24.51 -19.02
CA ALA A 57 27.24 -24.33 -17.78
C ALA A 57 27.99 -24.89 -16.56
N LEU A 58 28.69 -26.02 -16.72
CA LEU A 58 29.57 -26.58 -15.68
C LEU A 58 30.79 -25.69 -15.42
N GLN A 59 31.40 -25.08 -16.45
CA GLN A 59 32.49 -24.11 -16.28
C GLN A 59 32.04 -22.86 -15.52
N THR A 60 30.91 -22.27 -15.91
CA THR A 60 30.31 -21.12 -15.21
C THR A 60 29.91 -21.47 -13.78
N TRP A 61 29.40 -22.68 -13.53
CA TRP A 61 29.07 -23.12 -12.17
C TRP A 61 30.32 -23.34 -11.31
N LEU A 62 31.41 -23.90 -11.85
CA LEU A 62 32.63 -24.16 -11.09
C LEU A 62 33.57 -22.95 -10.94
N PHE A 63 33.66 -22.09 -11.95
CA PHE A 63 34.65 -21.01 -12.00
C PHE A 63 34.03 -19.59 -11.97
N GLY A 64 32.74 -19.46 -12.26
CA GLY A 64 32.07 -18.17 -12.51
C GLY A 64 32.29 -17.60 -13.91
N TYR A 65 32.94 -18.34 -14.81
CA TYR A 65 33.32 -17.88 -16.15
C TYR A 65 33.30 -19.01 -17.19
N GLU A 66 32.88 -18.70 -18.42
CA GLU A 66 32.97 -19.58 -19.58
C GLU A 66 34.43 -19.58 -20.12
N ILE A 67 35.05 -20.76 -20.20
CA ILE A 67 36.47 -20.93 -20.58
C ILE A 67 36.54 -21.76 -21.87
N THR A 68 36.47 -21.05 -23.00
CA THR A 68 36.62 -21.65 -24.33
C THR A 68 37.95 -22.40 -24.51
N ASP A 69 37.98 -23.29 -25.50
CA ASP A 69 39.18 -23.95 -26.01
C ASP A 69 39.92 -24.79 -24.93
N MET A 70 39.12 -25.44 -24.08
CA MET A 70 39.50 -26.14 -22.85
C MET A 70 38.92 -27.56 -22.78
N ILE A 71 39.68 -28.49 -22.19
CA ILE A 71 39.21 -29.82 -21.76
C ILE A 71 39.33 -29.91 -20.23
N MET A 72 38.30 -30.47 -19.59
CA MET A 72 38.26 -30.79 -18.17
C MET A 72 38.05 -32.30 -18.00
N VAL A 73 38.89 -32.94 -17.20
CA VAL A 73 38.75 -34.36 -16.89
C VAL A 73 38.78 -34.56 -15.38
N PHE A 74 37.73 -35.19 -14.86
CA PHE A 74 37.61 -35.59 -13.47
C PHE A 74 37.90 -37.10 -13.40
N THR A 75 38.77 -37.50 -12.47
CA THR A 75 39.16 -38.90 -12.22
C THR A 75 39.24 -39.12 -10.72
N GLU A 76 39.15 -40.37 -10.26
CA GLU A 76 39.23 -40.72 -8.83
C GLU A 76 40.48 -40.12 -8.14
N LYS A 77 41.61 -40.07 -8.86
CA LYS A 77 42.95 -39.77 -8.32
C LYS A 77 43.49 -38.39 -8.71
N SER A 78 42.87 -37.68 -9.65
CA SER A 78 43.24 -36.29 -10.01
C SER A 78 42.20 -35.58 -10.88
N ILE A 79 42.22 -34.24 -10.84
CA ILE A 79 41.49 -33.40 -11.80
C ILE A 79 42.51 -32.92 -12.84
N LEU A 80 42.19 -32.94 -14.13
CA LEU A 80 43.07 -32.44 -15.20
C LEU A 80 42.36 -31.33 -15.98
N PHE A 81 43.04 -30.20 -16.12
CA PHE A 81 42.58 -29.07 -16.93
C PHE A 81 43.59 -28.78 -18.03
N LEU A 82 43.19 -28.93 -19.30
CA LEU A 82 44.01 -28.62 -20.48
C LEU A 82 43.47 -27.35 -21.15
N ALA A 83 44.27 -26.27 -21.14
CA ALA A 83 43.90 -24.99 -21.73
C ALA A 83 45.14 -24.19 -22.17
N SER A 84 44.93 -23.07 -22.87
CA SER A 84 46.04 -22.17 -23.22
C SER A 84 46.71 -21.53 -21.99
N LYS A 85 48.00 -21.18 -22.10
CA LYS A 85 48.85 -20.66 -20.99
C LYS A 85 48.19 -19.57 -20.13
N LYS A 86 47.48 -18.59 -20.74
CA LYS A 86 46.76 -17.53 -19.99
C LYS A 86 45.60 -18.07 -19.14
N LYS A 87 44.88 -19.06 -19.64
CA LYS A 87 43.74 -19.71 -18.95
C LYS A 87 44.23 -20.65 -17.84
N ILE A 88 45.35 -21.32 -18.06
CA ILE A 88 46.03 -22.11 -17.03
C ILE A 88 46.54 -21.24 -15.87
N GLU A 89 47.12 -20.07 -16.15
CA GLU A 89 47.58 -19.17 -15.09
C GLU A 89 46.41 -18.59 -14.26
N PHE A 90 45.27 -18.34 -14.90
CA PHE A 90 44.02 -18.01 -14.20
C PHE A 90 43.53 -19.14 -13.28
N LEU A 91 43.56 -20.39 -13.77
CA LEU A 91 43.18 -21.60 -13.02
C LEU A 91 44.18 -21.99 -11.93
N ARG A 92 45.41 -21.45 -11.92
CA ARG A 92 46.37 -21.68 -10.82
C ARG A 92 45.80 -21.28 -9.46
N GLN A 93 44.88 -20.31 -9.42
CA GLN A 93 44.19 -19.86 -8.21
C GLN A 93 43.50 -20.98 -7.40
N ILE A 94 43.06 -22.06 -8.07
CA ILE A 94 42.34 -23.18 -7.45
C ILE A 94 43.19 -24.46 -7.31
N ALA A 95 44.43 -24.47 -7.80
CA ALA A 95 45.26 -25.68 -7.82
C ALA A 95 45.70 -26.15 -6.42
N ASP A 96 45.90 -25.21 -5.49
CA ASP A 96 46.37 -25.49 -4.12
C ASP A 96 45.24 -25.82 -3.12
N ILE A 97 43.99 -25.93 -3.58
CA ILE A 97 42.82 -26.18 -2.72
C ILE A 97 42.85 -27.63 -2.21
N LYS A 98 42.86 -27.79 -0.88
CA LYS A 98 42.84 -29.09 -0.19
C LYS A 98 41.47 -29.40 0.40
N SER A 99 41.05 -30.64 0.21
CA SER A 99 39.83 -31.26 0.76
C SER A 99 40.03 -32.77 0.79
N ASP A 100 39.39 -33.46 1.73
CA ASP A 100 39.43 -34.92 1.83
C ASP A 100 38.61 -35.60 0.71
N TYR A 101 37.77 -34.84 -0.01
CA TYR A 101 36.92 -35.34 -1.10
C TYR A 101 37.42 -34.95 -2.50
N ILE A 102 38.20 -33.86 -2.65
CA ILE A 102 38.63 -33.34 -3.96
C ILE A 102 40.04 -33.89 -4.32
N PRO A 103 40.21 -34.60 -5.45
CA PRO A 103 41.53 -35.04 -5.92
C PRO A 103 42.42 -33.87 -6.42
N PRO A 104 43.75 -34.01 -6.40
CA PRO A 104 44.68 -32.93 -6.77
C PRO A 104 44.52 -32.47 -8.23
N VAL A 105 44.56 -31.15 -8.43
CA VAL A 105 44.43 -30.50 -9.74
C VAL A 105 45.77 -30.47 -10.48
N LYS A 106 45.78 -31.03 -11.69
CA LYS A 106 46.91 -31.02 -12.64
C LYS A 106 46.56 -30.05 -13.79
N LEU A 107 47.43 -29.06 -14.00
CA LEU A 107 47.23 -28.04 -15.02
C LEU A 107 48.13 -28.31 -16.23
N LEU A 108 47.52 -28.65 -17.37
CA LEU A 108 48.21 -28.93 -18.63
C LEU A 108 48.11 -27.71 -19.56
N THR A 109 49.25 -27.25 -20.08
CA THR A 109 49.29 -26.09 -21.00
C THR A 109 49.29 -26.56 -22.44
N ARG A 110 48.34 -26.07 -23.24
CA ARG A 110 48.28 -26.34 -24.67
C ARG A 110 49.45 -25.72 -25.45
N ASN A 111 50.01 -26.50 -26.35
CA ASN A 111 51.06 -26.10 -27.28
C ASN A 111 50.43 -25.31 -28.44
N LYS A 112 50.35 -23.99 -28.30
CA LYS A 112 49.94 -23.13 -29.42
C LYS A 112 50.97 -23.17 -30.55
N GLU A 113 50.48 -22.93 -31.78
CA GLU A 113 51.24 -22.96 -33.03
C GLU A 113 52.63 -22.34 -32.93
N VAL A 114 53.63 -23.08 -33.39
CA VAL A 114 54.96 -22.57 -33.68
C VAL A 114 55.07 -22.48 -35.21
N ASN A 115 55.45 -21.32 -35.73
CA ASN A 115 55.74 -21.09 -37.16
C ASN A 115 54.65 -21.57 -38.16
N LYS A 116 53.37 -21.34 -37.83
CA LYS A 116 52.18 -21.75 -38.64
C LYS A 116 52.04 -23.26 -38.87
N GLN A 117 52.71 -24.09 -38.09
CA GLN A 117 52.38 -25.51 -37.97
C GLN A 117 51.38 -25.68 -36.80
N PRO A 118 50.35 -26.54 -36.94
CA PRO A 118 49.44 -26.84 -35.84
C PRO A 118 50.25 -27.46 -34.70
N GLY A 119 50.25 -26.82 -33.53
CA GLY A 119 50.99 -27.31 -32.37
C GLY A 119 50.41 -28.63 -31.88
N ASP A 120 51.28 -29.62 -31.63
CA ASP A 120 50.83 -30.94 -31.21
C ASP A 120 50.53 -30.97 -29.70
N ASP A 121 49.25 -31.05 -29.37
CA ASP A 121 48.75 -31.27 -28.01
C ASP A 121 48.81 -32.77 -27.61
N SER A 122 49.34 -33.68 -28.46
CA SER A 122 49.36 -35.14 -28.23
C SER A 122 50.01 -35.58 -26.92
N GLU A 123 51.06 -34.92 -26.42
CA GLU A 123 51.64 -35.27 -25.12
C GLU A 123 50.64 -35.04 -23.97
N SER A 124 49.87 -33.94 -24.04
CA SER A 124 48.79 -33.65 -23.10
C SER A 124 47.62 -34.63 -23.27
N PHE A 125 47.24 -34.96 -24.51
CA PHE A 125 46.19 -35.96 -24.76
C PHE A 125 46.59 -37.35 -24.25
N ASN A 126 47.83 -37.80 -24.50
CA ASN A 126 48.36 -39.06 -23.96
C ASN A 126 48.37 -39.05 -22.41
N THR A 127 48.72 -37.91 -21.79
CA THR A 127 48.69 -37.73 -20.33
C THR A 127 47.28 -37.83 -19.76
N ILE A 128 46.29 -37.25 -20.44
CA ILE A 128 44.87 -37.36 -20.08
C ILE A 128 44.38 -38.81 -20.22
N ILE A 129 44.65 -39.45 -21.35
CA ILE A 129 44.28 -40.85 -21.63
C ILE A 129 44.88 -41.80 -20.57
N LYS A 130 46.14 -41.57 -20.16
CA LYS A 130 46.74 -42.32 -19.06
C LYS A 130 45.99 -42.07 -17.74
N ALA A 131 45.70 -40.82 -17.39
CA ALA A 131 44.99 -40.50 -16.15
C ALA A 131 43.55 -41.10 -16.10
N ILE A 132 42.90 -41.23 -17.26
CA ILE A 132 41.62 -41.95 -17.40
C ILE A 132 41.83 -43.45 -17.12
N LYS A 133 42.83 -44.08 -17.76
CA LYS A 133 43.15 -45.51 -17.57
C LYS A 133 43.62 -45.86 -16.15
N ASP A 134 44.27 -44.92 -15.46
CA ASP A 134 44.72 -45.07 -14.06
C ASP A 134 43.55 -44.86 -13.03
N SER A 135 42.33 -44.52 -13.49
CA SER A 135 41.14 -44.25 -12.67
C SER A 135 40.19 -45.45 -12.64
N ASN A 136 39.76 -45.90 -11.45
CA ASN A 136 38.84 -47.04 -11.28
C ASN A 136 39.20 -48.25 -12.17
N ASN A 137 38.35 -48.62 -13.14
CA ASN A 137 38.59 -49.70 -14.10
C ASN A 137 39.17 -49.24 -15.45
N GLY A 138 39.26 -47.92 -15.69
CA GLY A 138 39.88 -47.32 -16.87
C GLY A 138 39.20 -47.58 -18.21
N LYS A 139 37.89 -47.88 -18.25
CA LYS A 139 37.14 -48.29 -19.46
C LYS A 139 36.01 -47.34 -19.86
N SER A 140 35.37 -46.69 -18.90
CA SER A 140 34.10 -45.98 -19.08
C SER A 140 34.26 -44.46 -18.89
N LEU A 141 33.63 -43.69 -19.77
CA LEU A 141 33.69 -42.23 -19.81
C LEU A 141 32.31 -41.59 -19.69
N GLY A 142 32.12 -40.84 -18.62
CA GLY A 142 31.00 -39.91 -18.50
C GLY A 142 31.20 -38.72 -19.44
N VAL A 143 30.30 -38.57 -20.41
CA VAL A 143 30.30 -37.48 -21.40
C VAL A 143 28.93 -36.81 -21.48
N PHE A 144 28.85 -35.63 -22.07
CA PHE A 144 27.58 -34.99 -22.41
C PHE A 144 27.19 -35.35 -23.85
N ALA A 145 26.45 -36.44 -24.03
CA ALA A 145 26.35 -37.15 -25.31
C ALA A 145 25.69 -36.36 -26.47
N LYS A 146 25.04 -35.22 -26.17
CA LYS A 146 24.41 -34.33 -27.15
C LYS A 146 25.31 -33.18 -27.62
N GLU A 147 26.49 -33.01 -27.03
CA GLU A 147 27.42 -31.94 -27.38
C GLU A 147 28.36 -32.35 -28.52
N ASN A 148 28.36 -31.59 -29.63
CA ASN A 148 29.22 -31.86 -30.77
C ASN A 148 29.93 -30.58 -31.27
N PHE A 149 30.87 -30.09 -30.46
CA PHE A 149 31.79 -29.02 -30.85
C PHE A 149 32.68 -29.47 -32.03
N LYS A 150 33.13 -28.50 -32.84
CA LYS A 150 33.94 -28.71 -34.05
C LYS A 150 35.22 -27.87 -33.99
N GLY A 151 36.24 -28.29 -34.73
CA GLY A 151 37.47 -27.52 -34.94
C GLY A 151 38.71 -28.28 -34.48
N ASN A 152 39.85 -27.93 -35.08
CA ASN A 152 41.10 -28.71 -35.07
C ASN A 152 41.51 -29.28 -33.69
N PHE A 153 41.30 -28.54 -32.60
CA PHE A 153 41.59 -29.00 -31.23
C PHE A 153 40.64 -30.12 -30.76
N VAL A 154 39.34 -29.99 -31.05
CA VAL A 154 38.31 -30.99 -30.73
C VAL A 154 38.51 -32.24 -31.57
N ASP A 155 38.77 -32.06 -32.85
CA ASP A 155 38.84 -33.17 -33.80
C ASP A 155 40.13 -33.98 -33.60
N ALA A 156 41.23 -33.34 -33.16
CA ALA A 156 42.43 -34.02 -32.68
C ALA A 156 42.20 -34.80 -31.36
N TRP A 157 41.45 -34.23 -30.41
CA TRP A 157 41.09 -34.93 -29.16
C TRP A 157 40.17 -36.13 -29.42
N LYS A 158 39.09 -35.96 -30.19
CA LYS A 158 38.15 -37.04 -30.58
C LYS A 158 38.89 -38.21 -31.21
N LYS A 159 39.71 -37.95 -32.24
CA LYS A 159 40.52 -38.96 -32.92
C LYS A 159 41.47 -39.72 -31.98
N LYS A 160 41.98 -39.06 -30.93
CA LYS A 160 42.82 -39.68 -29.88
C LYS A 160 41.99 -40.53 -28.90
N ALA A 161 40.80 -40.09 -28.51
CA ALA A 161 39.92 -40.81 -27.60
C ALA A 161 39.23 -42.03 -28.27
N GLU A 162 38.79 -41.90 -29.53
CA GLU A 162 38.18 -42.97 -30.33
C GLU A 162 39.13 -44.17 -30.53
N ALA A 163 40.43 -43.89 -30.70
CA ALA A 163 41.46 -44.93 -30.85
C ALA A 163 41.57 -45.87 -29.63
N GLU A 164 41.16 -45.40 -28.45
CA GLU A 164 41.26 -46.13 -27.18
C GLU A 164 39.98 -46.90 -26.80
N LYS A 165 38.91 -46.75 -27.59
CA LYS A 165 37.64 -47.53 -27.48
C LYS A 165 36.99 -47.52 -26.09
N PHE A 166 37.01 -46.38 -25.41
CA PHE A 166 36.27 -46.20 -24.15
C PHE A 166 34.74 -46.32 -24.35
N GLU A 167 34.05 -46.82 -23.35
CA GLU A 167 32.59 -46.89 -23.29
C GLU A 167 32.01 -45.53 -22.86
N ASN A 168 31.37 -44.82 -23.79
CA ASN A 168 30.80 -43.49 -23.53
C ASN A 168 29.40 -43.59 -22.90
N VAL A 169 29.23 -42.97 -21.72
CA VAL A 169 28.01 -42.96 -20.92
C VAL A 169 27.50 -41.53 -20.79
N ASP A 170 26.20 -41.28 -21.07
CA ASP A 170 25.64 -39.93 -20.98
C ASP A 170 25.36 -39.53 -19.51
N VAL A 171 26.14 -38.57 -19.01
CA VAL A 171 25.97 -38.03 -17.64
C VAL A 171 25.22 -36.69 -17.61
N THR A 172 24.69 -36.21 -18.75
CA THR A 172 24.00 -34.91 -18.87
C THR A 172 22.89 -34.72 -17.83
N SER A 173 22.00 -35.72 -17.68
CA SER A 173 20.86 -35.66 -16.75
C SER A 173 21.29 -35.62 -15.27
N LEU A 174 22.42 -36.23 -14.94
CA LEU A 174 22.94 -36.30 -13.57
C LEU A 174 23.58 -34.96 -13.17
N PHE A 175 24.37 -34.36 -14.07
CA PHE A 175 24.91 -33.02 -13.86
C PHE A 175 23.81 -31.94 -13.83
N ALA A 176 22.77 -32.07 -14.65
CA ALA A 176 21.57 -31.24 -14.54
C ALA A 176 20.93 -31.32 -13.14
N TYR A 177 20.73 -32.54 -12.62
CA TYR A 177 20.18 -32.70 -11.27
C TYR A 177 21.12 -32.18 -10.17
N LEU A 178 22.43 -32.29 -10.35
CA LEU A 178 23.44 -31.78 -9.41
C LEU A 178 23.52 -30.23 -9.40
N MET A 179 23.35 -29.57 -10.56
CA MET A 179 23.32 -28.11 -10.73
C MET A 179 21.92 -27.49 -10.54
N SER A 180 20.88 -28.31 -10.40
CA SER A 180 19.49 -27.83 -10.25
C SER A 180 19.26 -27.01 -8.97
N VAL A 181 19.78 -27.48 -7.83
CA VAL A 181 19.71 -26.82 -6.52
C VAL A 181 20.72 -25.69 -6.43
N LYS A 182 20.21 -24.46 -6.28
CA LYS A 182 20.96 -23.19 -6.28
C LYS A 182 21.42 -22.78 -4.88
N GLU A 183 22.63 -22.24 -4.77
CA GLU A 183 23.10 -21.53 -3.58
C GLU A 183 22.43 -20.15 -3.44
N GLU A 184 22.46 -19.55 -2.25
CA GLU A 184 21.80 -18.25 -1.98
C GLU A 184 22.35 -17.11 -2.87
N THR A 185 23.63 -17.18 -3.23
CA THR A 185 24.27 -16.26 -4.17
C THR A 185 23.72 -16.42 -5.59
N GLU A 186 23.47 -17.64 -6.04
CA GLU A 186 22.84 -17.94 -7.33
C GLU A 186 21.38 -17.47 -7.34
N LEU A 187 20.61 -17.76 -6.29
CA LEU A 187 19.23 -17.27 -6.13
C LEU A 187 19.16 -15.74 -6.12
N THR A 188 20.15 -15.06 -5.53
CA THR A 188 20.24 -13.59 -5.53
C THR A 188 20.54 -13.03 -6.93
N ILE A 189 21.29 -13.74 -7.76
CA ILE A 189 21.52 -13.38 -9.17
C ILE A 189 20.26 -13.63 -10.01
N ILE A 190 19.62 -14.79 -9.86
CA ILE A 190 18.37 -15.14 -10.55
C ILE A 190 17.26 -14.14 -10.22
N LYS A 191 17.09 -13.74 -8.95
CA LYS A 191 16.14 -12.68 -8.56
C LYS A 191 16.38 -11.35 -9.30
N LYS A 192 17.63 -10.98 -9.56
CA LYS A 192 17.96 -9.80 -10.37
C LYS A 192 17.63 -9.98 -11.85
N ALA A 193 17.90 -11.16 -12.42
CA ALA A 193 17.46 -11.48 -13.78
C ALA A 193 15.92 -11.41 -13.90
N SER A 194 15.19 -11.98 -12.94
CA SER A 194 13.73 -11.95 -12.88
C SER A 194 13.20 -10.52 -12.79
N GLN A 195 13.78 -9.67 -11.94
CA GLN A 195 13.40 -8.25 -11.87
C GLN A 195 13.65 -7.53 -13.19
N VAL A 196 14.79 -7.74 -13.85
CA VAL A 196 15.05 -7.13 -15.17
C VAL A 196 14.08 -7.66 -16.23
N SER A 197 13.66 -8.93 -16.15
CA SER A 197 12.64 -9.48 -17.06
C SER A 197 11.27 -8.85 -16.84
N VAL A 198 10.89 -8.57 -15.59
CA VAL A 198 9.66 -7.84 -15.23
C VAL A 198 9.73 -6.38 -15.65
N ASP A 199 10.83 -5.70 -15.36
CA ASP A 199 11.04 -4.29 -15.69
C ASP A 199 11.04 -4.06 -17.20
N LEU A 200 11.77 -4.88 -17.97
CA LEU A 200 11.85 -4.80 -19.43
C LEU A 200 10.52 -5.20 -20.11
N PHE A 201 9.73 -6.08 -19.49
CA PHE A 201 8.36 -6.32 -19.93
C PHE A 201 7.47 -5.10 -19.66
N ASN A 202 7.38 -4.64 -18.40
CA ASN A 202 6.36 -3.71 -17.97
C ASN A 202 6.67 -2.23 -18.26
N LYS A 203 7.95 -1.83 -18.39
CA LYS A 203 8.38 -0.44 -18.61
C LYS A 203 8.80 -0.17 -20.06
N TYR A 204 8.65 -1.17 -20.94
CA TYR A 204 9.09 -1.07 -22.33
C TYR A 204 8.23 -1.90 -23.28
N LEU A 205 8.19 -3.23 -23.15
CA LEU A 205 7.44 -4.05 -24.11
C LEU A 205 5.92 -3.82 -24.02
N LYS A 206 5.35 -3.76 -22.80
CA LYS A 206 3.92 -3.46 -22.62
C LYS A 206 3.59 -2.06 -23.13
N ASP A 207 4.34 -1.05 -22.68
CA ASP A 207 4.15 0.35 -23.06
C ASP A 207 4.24 0.53 -24.59
N GLN A 208 5.23 -0.09 -25.24
CA GLN A 208 5.36 -0.05 -26.71
C GLN A 208 4.25 -0.83 -27.43
N ILE A 209 3.62 -1.84 -26.82
CA ILE A 209 2.44 -2.49 -27.40
C ILE A 209 1.21 -1.58 -27.27
N LEU A 210 1.04 -0.87 -26.16
CA LEU A 210 0.00 0.15 -26.00
C LEU A 210 0.20 1.29 -27.02
N ASP A 211 1.40 1.89 -27.09
CA ASP A 211 1.79 2.90 -28.09
C ASP A 211 1.55 2.46 -29.55
N ILE A 212 1.45 1.16 -29.81
CA ILE A 212 1.21 0.56 -31.13
C ILE A 212 -0.29 0.32 -31.37
N VAL A 213 -1.01 -0.17 -30.37
CA VAL A 213 -2.46 -0.42 -30.41
C VAL A 213 -3.23 0.90 -30.45
N ASP A 214 -2.90 1.84 -29.57
CA ASP A 214 -3.57 3.15 -29.42
C ASP A 214 -3.35 4.09 -30.62
N GLN A 215 -2.52 3.70 -31.61
CA GLN A 215 -2.12 4.53 -32.76
C GLN A 215 -2.11 3.74 -34.09
N ASP A 216 -2.79 2.59 -34.17
CA ASP A 216 -2.84 1.65 -35.31
C ASP A 216 -1.49 1.45 -36.06
N LYS A 217 -0.40 1.32 -35.29
CA LYS A 217 0.93 1.24 -35.87
C LYS A 217 1.21 -0.15 -36.40
N LYS A 218 1.35 -0.25 -37.73
CA LYS A 218 1.68 -1.51 -38.43
C LYS A 218 3.16 -1.91 -38.27
N VAL A 219 3.53 -2.28 -37.05
CA VAL A 219 4.86 -2.78 -36.63
C VAL A 219 4.93 -4.30 -36.73
N LYS A 220 6.12 -4.84 -37.03
CA LYS A 220 6.35 -6.28 -37.18
C LYS A 220 6.84 -6.93 -35.89
N HIS A 221 6.45 -8.19 -35.65
CA HIS A 221 6.90 -8.95 -34.47
C HIS A 221 8.43 -8.95 -34.32
N SER A 222 9.18 -9.28 -35.39
CA SER A 222 10.66 -9.25 -35.34
C SER A 222 11.23 -7.86 -35.05
N LYS A 223 10.58 -6.78 -35.51
CA LYS A 223 11.04 -5.41 -35.30
C LYS A 223 10.83 -4.97 -33.85
N LEU A 224 9.73 -5.38 -33.23
CA LEU A 224 9.48 -5.13 -31.80
C LEU A 224 10.44 -5.97 -30.92
N ALA A 225 10.74 -7.21 -31.31
CA ALA A 225 11.76 -8.04 -30.65
C ALA A 225 13.17 -7.41 -30.72
N GLU A 226 13.61 -6.93 -31.90
CA GLU A 226 14.87 -6.19 -32.08
C GLU A 226 14.97 -4.95 -31.17
N LEU A 227 13.84 -4.28 -30.91
CA LEU A 227 13.77 -3.09 -30.06
C LEU A 227 13.91 -3.44 -28.57
N VAL A 228 13.28 -4.53 -28.11
CA VAL A 228 13.45 -5.08 -26.76
C VAL A 228 14.88 -5.56 -26.50
N GLU A 229 15.57 -6.08 -27.52
CA GLU A 229 17.00 -6.42 -27.42
C GLU A 229 17.89 -5.18 -27.26
N GLN A 230 17.50 -4.04 -27.85
CA GLN A 230 18.26 -2.79 -27.77
C GLN A 230 18.06 -2.06 -26.42
N SER A 231 16.83 -2.02 -25.89
CA SER A 231 16.53 -1.37 -24.61
C SER A 231 17.14 -2.07 -23.40
N LEU A 232 17.61 -3.33 -23.54
CA LEU A 232 18.45 -4.01 -22.55
C LEU A 232 19.74 -3.23 -22.19
N THR A 233 20.23 -2.40 -23.10
CA THR A 233 21.42 -1.55 -22.88
C THR A 233 21.13 -0.26 -22.11
N ASP A 234 19.88 0.17 -22.05
CA ASP A 234 19.46 1.42 -21.41
C ASP A 234 19.05 1.18 -19.94
N LYS A 235 19.75 1.88 -19.05
CA LYS A 235 19.55 1.83 -17.60
C LYS A 235 18.17 2.32 -17.16
N LYS A 236 17.45 3.09 -17.98
CA LYS A 236 16.04 3.46 -17.73
C LYS A 236 15.16 2.22 -17.55
N PHE A 237 15.37 1.18 -18.36
CA PHE A 237 14.49 0.00 -18.42
C PHE A 237 15.01 -1.21 -17.64
N VAL A 238 16.32 -1.28 -17.36
CA VAL A 238 16.92 -2.42 -16.61
C VAL A 238 17.38 -2.07 -15.19
N GLY A 239 17.28 -0.81 -14.78
CA GLY A 239 17.56 -0.36 -13.41
C GLY A 239 19.01 -0.50 -12.96
N ASN A 240 19.22 -0.69 -11.65
CA ASN A 240 20.54 -0.67 -11.00
C ASN A 240 21.32 -2.00 -11.13
N VAL A 241 21.38 -2.56 -12.34
CA VAL A 241 22.21 -3.73 -12.67
C VAL A 241 23.44 -3.34 -13.50
N ASP A 242 24.43 -4.24 -13.54
CA ASP A 242 25.58 -4.09 -14.44
C ASP A 242 25.20 -4.55 -15.84
N THR A 243 24.96 -3.61 -16.75
CA THR A 243 24.55 -3.88 -18.14
C THR A 243 25.65 -4.58 -18.96
N ALA A 244 26.91 -4.54 -18.52
CA ALA A 244 27.99 -5.31 -19.14
C ALA A 244 27.98 -6.80 -18.75
N GLN A 245 27.05 -7.22 -17.88
CA GLN A 245 26.85 -8.60 -17.43
C GLN A 245 25.39 -9.05 -17.60
N LEU A 246 24.69 -8.38 -18.51
CA LEU A 246 23.28 -8.58 -18.82
C LEU A 246 23.13 -8.99 -20.29
N GLU A 247 22.51 -10.14 -20.51
CA GLU A 247 22.19 -10.72 -21.80
C GLU A 247 20.69 -11.03 -21.87
N ILE A 248 20.19 -11.43 -23.04
CA ILE A 248 18.85 -11.99 -23.22
C ILE A 248 18.94 -13.52 -23.37
N CYS A 249 18.00 -14.24 -22.76
CA CYS A 249 18.01 -15.69 -22.69
C CYS A 249 17.81 -16.38 -24.04
N TYR A 250 17.00 -15.77 -24.90
CA TYR A 250 16.64 -16.16 -26.26
C TYR A 250 15.98 -14.94 -26.91
N PRO A 251 16.10 -14.71 -28.24
CA PRO A 251 15.51 -13.54 -28.90
C PRO A 251 14.02 -13.39 -28.56
N PRO A 252 13.52 -12.20 -28.15
CA PRO A 252 12.16 -12.04 -27.64
C PRO A 252 11.11 -12.55 -28.64
N ILE A 253 10.12 -13.29 -28.13
CA ILE A 253 9.13 -13.98 -28.96
C ILE A 253 7.78 -13.29 -28.78
N ILE A 254 7.26 -12.72 -29.86
CA ILE A 254 6.00 -11.99 -29.93
C ILE A 254 5.16 -12.64 -31.04
N GLN A 255 3.92 -12.99 -30.74
CA GLN A 255 3.02 -13.71 -31.64
C GLN A 255 1.59 -13.17 -31.49
N SER A 256 0.96 -12.75 -32.58
CA SER A 256 -0.50 -12.58 -32.68
C SER A 256 -1.02 -12.90 -34.09
N GLY A 257 -2.33 -12.77 -34.31
CA GLY A 257 -2.95 -12.98 -35.63
C GLY A 257 -2.90 -14.43 -36.11
N GLY A 258 -3.42 -15.37 -35.32
CA GLY A 258 -3.51 -16.79 -35.67
C GLY A 258 -2.20 -17.58 -35.63
N HIS A 259 -1.03 -16.93 -35.71
CA HIS A 259 0.27 -17.58 -35.91
C HIS A 259 1.01 -17.93 -34.61
N TYR A 260 0.39 -18.74 -33.76
CA TYR A 260 0.93 -19.10 -32.44
C TYR A 260 1.74 -20.41 -32.44
N ASN A 261 2.84 -20.41 -31.70
CA ASN A 261 3.68 -21.59 -31.45
C ASN A 261 4.33 -21.47 -30.07
N LEU A 262 3.67 -22.05 -29.06
CA LEU A 262 3.98 -21.89 -27.64
C LEU A 262 5.26 -22.66 -27.23
N LYS A 263 6.42 -22.23 -27.74
CA LYS A 263 7.74 -22.84 -27.53
C LYS A 263 8.84 -21.78 -27.54
N PHE A 264 9.73 -21.85 -26.56
CA PHE A 264 10.94 -21.01 -26.44
C PHE A 264 12.05 -21.32 -27.48
N SER A 265 11.71 -21.95 -28.60
CA SER A 265 12.65 -22.38 -29.65
C SER A 265 12.24 -21.88 -31.04
N VAL A 266 11.42 -20.83 -31.08
CA VAL A 266 11.04 -20.10 -32.29
C VAL A 266 11.52 -18.66 -32.17
N ALA A 267 11.59 -17.94 -33.28
CA ALA A 267 11.80 -16.50 -33.28
C ALA A 267 10.47 -15.78 -33.51
N SER A 268 10.40 -14.50 -33.14
CA SER A 268 9.37 -13.58 -33.65
C SER A 268 9.39 -13.56 -35.18
N ASP A 269 8.22 -13.66 -35.80
CA ASP A 269 8.10 -13.70 -37.27
C ASP A 269 8.15 -12.30 -37.92
N LYS A 270 7.87 -12.22 -39.22
CA LYS A 270 7.89 -10.96 -40.00
C LYS A 270 6.49 -10.43 -40.34
N ASN A 271 5.45 -10.99 -39.72
CA ASN A 271 4.08 -10.50 -39.80
C ASN A 271 3.93 -9.22 -38.97
N THR A 272 2.88 -8.46 -39.28
CA THR A 272 2.47 -7.28 -38.51
C THR A 272 1.77 -7.72 -37.23
N LEU A 273 1.93 -6.97 -36.14
CA LEU A 273 1.18 -7.16 -34.91
C LEU A 273 -0.32 -6.97 -35.19
N HIS A 274 -1.10 -8.02 -34.93
CA HIS A 274 -2.56 -8.01 -34.94
C HIS A 274 -3.11 -7.76 -33.54
N PHE A 275 -4.19 -6.96 -33.44
CA PHE A 275 -4.78 -6.48 -32.19
C PHE A 275 -5.91 -7.40 -31.71
N GLY A 276 -5.56 -8.66 -31.45
CA GLY A 276 -6.40 -9.60 -30.71
C GLY A 276 -5.63 -10.13 -29.52
N THR A 277 -5.20 -11.40 -29.59
CA THR A 277 -4.41 -12.04 -28.55
C THR A 277 -2.90 -11.92 -28.86
N ILE A 278 -2.16 -11.18 -28.05
CA ILE A 278 -0.73 -10.89 -28.23
C ILE A 278 0.09 -11.65 -27.18
N VAL A 279 0.71 -12.75 -27.60
CA VAL A 279 1.52 -13.63 -26.75
C VAL A 279 2.98 -13.16 -26.75
N CYS A 280 3.50 -12.82 -25.57
CA CYS A 280 4.85 -12.27 -25.38
C CYS A 280 5.68 -13.13 -24.42
N LEU A 281 6.84 -13.61 -24.89
CA LEU A 281 7.82 -14.38 -24.11
C LEU A 281 9.13 -13.59 -24.06
N LEU A 282 9.63 -13.34 -22.85
CA LEU A 282 10.86 -12.58 -22.60
C LEU A 282 11.67 -13.23 -21.47
N GLY A 283 13.00 -13.14 -21.52
CA GLY A 283 13.85 -13.57 -20.41
C GLY A 283 15.19 -12.87 -20.40
N ALA A 284 15.54 -12.19 -19.32
CA ALA A 284 16.88 -11.65 -19.10
C ALA A 284 17.82 -12.73 -18.52
N ARG A 285 19.12 -12.64 -18.84
CA ARG A 285 20.19 -13.50 -18.31
C ARG A 285 21.22 -12.59 -17.64
N TYR A 286 21.27 -12.57 -16.31
CA TYR A 286 22.21 -11.74 -15.54
C TYR A 286 23.34 -12.60 -14.96
N LYS A 287 24.60 -12.22 -15.17
CA LYS A 287 25.80 -13.01 -14.81
C LYS A 287 25.69 -14.48 -15.22
N SER A 288 25.23 -14.70 -16.45
CA SER A 288 24.97 -16.02 -17.04
C SER A 288 23.82 -16.84 -16.43
N TYR A 289 23.09 -16.36 -15.41
CA TYR A 289 21.89 -17.03 -14.87
C TYR A 289 20.62 -16.45 -15.53
N CYS A 290 19.79 -17.35 -16.03
CA CYS A 290 18.55 -17.07 -16.74
C CYS A 290 17.36 -16.83 -15.82
N SER A 291 16.41 -16.06 -16.34
CA SER A 291 15.01 -16.02 -15.90
C SER A 291 14.10 -15.88 -17.11
N ASN A 292 12.79 -16.04 -16.89
CA ASN A 292 11.76 -16.03 -17.92
C ASN A 292 10.46 -15.43 -17.37
N ILE A 293 9.77 -14.66 -18.21
CA ILE A 293 8.39 -14.24 -18.04
C ILE A 293 7.62 -14.49 -19.35
N VAL A 294 6.38 -14.96 -19.24
CA VAL A 294 5.44 -15.02 -20.35
C VAL A 294 4.13 -14.39 -19.91
N ARG A 295 3.59 -13.52 -20.76
CA ARG A 295 2.26 -12.92 -20.59
C ARG A 295 1.56 -12.89 -21.94
N THR A 296 0.23 -12.96 -21.90
CA THR A 296 -0.62 -12.73 -23.06
C THR A 296 -1.41 -11.46 -22.82
N LEU A 297 -1.21 -10.45 -23.66
CA LEU A 297 -2.06 -9.26 -23.70
C LEU A 297 -3.25 -9.54 -24.62
N MET A 298 -4.41 -8.98 -24.31
CA MET A 298 -5.66 -9.27 -25.04
C MET A 298 -6.39 -7.96 -25.33
N VAL A 299 -6.50 -7.58 -26.60
CA VAL A 299 -7.30 -6.43 -27.02
C VAL A 299 -8.76 -6.87 -27.19
N ASN A 300 -9.69 -6.14 -26.59
CA ASN A 300 -11.15 -6.38 -26.59
C ASN A 300 -11.56 -7.87 -26.48
N PRO A 301 -11.12 -8.62 -25.44
CA PRO A 301 -11.35 -10.06 -25.35
C PRO A 301 -12.83 -10.45 -25.11
N PRO A 302 -13.41 -11.34 -25.94
CA PRO A 302 -14.65 -12.05 -25.65
C PRO A 302 -14.63 -12.81 -24.33
N GLU A 303 -15.81 -13.08 -23.77
CA GLU A 303 -15.98 -13.70 -22.45
C GLU A 303 -15.36 -15.11 -22.37
N GLU A 304 -15.40 -15.88 -23.45
CA GLU A 304 -14.71 -17.18 -23.52
C GLU A 304 -13.18 -17.02 -23.41
N MET A 305 -12.59 -15.96 -23.99
CA MET A 305 -11.15 -15.71 -23.85
C MET A 305 -10.77 -15.38 -22.42
N LYS A 306 -11.55 -14.50 -21.76
CA LYS A 306 -11.36 -14.14 -20.34
C LYS A 306 -11.40 -15.39 -19.47
N THR A 307 -12.47 -16.18 -19.59
CA THR A 307 -12.67 -17.45 -18.87
C THR A 307 -11.53 -18.45 -19.09
N ASN A 308 -11.04 -18.58 -20.33
CA ASN A 308 -9.95 -19.50 -20.66
C ASN A 308 -8.58 -19.00 -20.16
N HIS A 309 -8.40 -17.69 -20.02
CA HIS A 309 -7.21 -17.08 -19.43
C HIS A 309 -7.19 -17.25 -17.90
N GLU A 310 -8.30 -17.04 -17.22
CA GLU A 310 -8.41 -17.23 -15.76
C GLU A 310 -8.22 -18.70 -15.36
N PHE A 311 -8.79 -19.63 -16.13
CA PHE A 311 -8.52 -21.07 -15.97
C PHE A 311 -7.02 -21.42 -16.07
N LEU A 312 -6.25 -20.76 -16.94
CA LEU A 312 -4.80 -20.95 -17.00
C LEU A 312 -4.10 -20.46 -15.73
N VAL A 313 -4.55 -19.34 -15.15
CA VAL A 313 -4.01 -18.82 -13.88
C VAL A 313 -4.34 -19.77 -12.71
N GLU A 314 -5.57 -20.27 -12.60
CA GLU A 314 -5.93 -21.30 -11.60
C GLU A 314 -5.08 -22.57 -11.73
N LEU A 315 -4.82 -23.00 -12.97
CA LEU A 315 -3.96 -24.15 -13.25
C LEU A 315 -2.50 -23.90 -12.85
N GLU A 316 -2.00 -22.67 -13.02
CA GLU A 316 -0.66 -22.30 -12.56
C GLU A 316 -0.56 -22.38 -11.04
N ASP A 317 -1.47 -21.75 -10.30
CA ASP A 317 -1.45 -21.78 -8.83
C ASP A 317 -1.59 -23.20 -8.28
N THR A 318 -2.38 -24.05 -8.94
CA THR A 318 -2.47 -25.50 -8.63
C THR A 318 -1.11 -26.19 -8.79
N ILE A 319 -0.35 -25.86 -9.82
CA ILE A 319 0.99 -26.42 -10.08
C ILE A 319 2.03 -25.85 -9.10
N LEU A 320 1.95 -24.57 -8.72
CA LEU A 320 2.80 -23.96 -7.68
C LEU A 320 2.54 -24.56 -6.29
N GLN A 321 1.29 -24.94 -6.00
CA GLN A 321 0.91 -25.69 -4.80
C GLN A 321 1.41 -27.14 -4.84
N ALA A 322 1.54 -27.77 -6.01
CA ALA A 322 2.06 -29.12 -6.15
C ALA A 322 3.61 -29.19 -6.15
N LEU A 323 4.30 -28.13 -6.59
CA LEU A 323 5.76 -28.06 -6.75
C LEU A 323 6.52 -27.92 -5.40
N LYS A 324 6.40 -28.93 -4.55
CA LYS A 324 6.99 -29.01 -3.20
C LYS A 324 8.18 -29.98 -3.14
N PRO A 325 9.16 -29.78 -2.23
CA PRO A 325 10.25 -30.73 -2.02
C PRO A 325 9.77 -32.17 -1.80
N GLY A 326 10.39 -33.13 -2.49
CA GLY A 326 10.06 -34.56 -2.42
C GLY A 326 9.05 -35.05 -3.46
N ALA A 327 8.20 -34.18 -4.02
CA ALA A 327 7.28 -34.55 -5.11
C ALA A 327 8.05 -34.94 -6.38
N LYS A 328 7.58 -35.93 -7.16
CA LYS A 328 8.16 -36.22 -8.48
C LYS A 328 7.56 -35.27 -9.52
N LEU A 329 8.34 -34.89 -10.53
CA LEU A 329 7.87 -33.96 -11.58
C LEU A 329 6.72 -34.53 -12.43
N CYS A 330 6.60 -35.86 -12.52
CA CYS A 330 5.42 -36.53 -13.07
C CYS A 330 4.16 -36.33 -12.20
N ASP A 331 4.28 -36.32 -10.88
CA ASP A 331 3.15 -36.18 -9.96
C ASP A 331 2.62 -34.73 -9.98
N VAL A 332 3.52 -33.75 -10.06
CA VAL A 332 3.20 -32.33 -10.27
C VAL A 332 2.47 -32.13 -11.61
N TYR A 333 2.92 -32.79 -12.68
CA TYR A 333 2.22 -32.78 -13.97
C TYR A 333 0.82 -33.42 -13.88
N ASN A 334 0.71 -34.58 -13.22
CA ASN A 334 -0.55 -35.30 -13.07
C ASN A 334 -1.56 -34.51 -12.21
N ALA A 335 -1.11 -33.75 -11.21
CA ALA A 335 -1.97 -32.87 -10.41
C ALA A 335 -2.59 -31.76 -11.26
N GLY A 336 -1.79 -31.06 -12.07
CA GLY A 336 -2.31 -30.03 -12.98
C GLY A 336 -3.21 -30.61 -14.07
N LEU A 337 -2.87 -31.78 -14.65
CA LEU A 337 -3.69 -32.45 -15.65
C LEU A 337 -5.04 -32.91 -15.06
N LYS A 338 -5.04 -33.39 -13.81
CA LYS A 338 -6.28 -33.74 -13.09
C LYS A 338 -7.18 -32.50 -12.95
N PHE A 339 -6.65 -31.39 -12.42
CA PHE A 339 -7.40 -30.14 -12.28
C PHE A 339 -7.97 -29.65 -13.61
N ALA A 340 -7.17 -29.66 -14.68
CA ALA A 340 -7.61 -29.31 -16.02
C ALA A 340 -8.76 -30.20 -16.53
N THR A 341 -8.71 -31.50 -16.21
CA THR A 341 -9.75 -32.46 -16.58
C THR A 341 -11.04 -32.26 -15.80
N GLU A 342 -10.95 -31.89 -14.51
CA GLU A 342 -12.12 -31.63 -13.65
C GLU A 342 -12.81 -30.30 -13.97
N LYS A 343 -12.06 -29.22 -14.29
CA LYS A 343 -12.60 -27.89 -14.60
C LYS A 343 -13.00 -27.68 -16.06
N LYS A 344 -12.16 -28.07 -17.02
CA LYS A 344 -12.32 -27.75 -18.46
C LYS A 344 -11.86 -28.90 -19.37
N PRO A 345 -12.53 -30.08 -19.35
CA PRO A 345 -12.09 -31.25 -20.11
C PRO A 345 -12.02 -31.04 -21.65
N LYS A 346 -12.78 -30.08 -22.19
CA LYS A 346 -12.73 -29.68 -23.61
C LYS A 346 -11.43 -28.99 -24.06
N LEU A 347 -10.57 -28.60 -23.12
CA LEU A 347 -9.34 -27.82 -23.35
C LEU A 347 -8.04 -28.64 -23.24
N ILE A 348 -8.13 -29.95 -22.94
CA ILE A 348 -6.96 -30.81 -22.68
C ILE A 348 -6.07 -30.97 -23.91
N ASP A 349 -6.66 -31.13 -25.11
CA ASP A 349 -5.92 -31.36 -26.35
C ASP A 349 -5.15 -30.10 -26.84
N GLN A 350 -5.63 -28.92 -26.45
CA GLN A 350 -5.05 -27.61 -26.72
C GLN A 350 -3.97 -27.23 -25.70
N LEU A 351 -3.93 -27.90 -24.53
CA LEU A 351 -3.03 -27.61 -23.42
C LEU A 351 -1.56 -27.97 -23.73
N THR A 352 -0.62 -27.17 -23.24
CA THR A 352 0.81 -27.42 -23.41
C THR A 352 1.24 -28.77 -22.82
N LYS A 353 1.85 -29.62 -23.66
CA LYS A 353 2.27 -31.01 -23.34
C LYS A 353 3.33 -31.16 -22.22
N ASN A 354 3.72 -30.06 -21.60
CA ASN A 354 4.60 -29.93 -20.45
C ASN A 354 4.29 -28.58 -19.79
N PHE A 355 4.48 -28.49 -18.47
CA PHE A 355 4.06 -27.34 -17.65
C PHE A 355 5.21 -26.43 -17.20
N GLY A 356 6.40 -26.61 -17.79
CA GLY A 356 7.60 -25.89 -17.41
C GLY A 356 8.82 -26.79 -17.27
N PHE A 357 9.93 -26.21 -16.83
CA PHE A 357 11.23 -26.89 -16.73
C PHE A 357 12.16 -26.18 -15.73
N ALA A 358 13.09 -26.92 -15.14
CA ALA A 358 14.11 -26.30 -14.29
C ALA A 358 15.02 -25.36 -15.11
N THR A 359 15.51 -24.30 -14.47
CA THR A 359 16.34 -23.26 -15.08
C THR A 359 17.51 -22.86 -14.16
N GLY A 360 18.43 -22.05 -14.68
CA GLY A 360 19.67 -21.69 -14.00
C GLY A 360 20.66 -21.04 -14.95
N ILE A 361 21.87 -21.58 -15.06
CA ILE A 361 22.88 -21.11 -16.03
C ILE A 361 22.48 -21.48 -17.47
N GLU A 362 21.77 -22.60 -17.60
CA GLU A 362 21.05 -22.98 -18.81
C GLU A 362 19.59 -22.56 -18.68
N PHE A 363 19.05 -22.00 -19.77
CA PHE A 363 17.66 -21.58 -19.82
C PHE A 363 16.68 -22.74 -19.56
N ARG A 364 16.91 -23.92 -20.17
CA ARG A 364 15.99 -25.06 -20.17
C ARG A 364 16.68 -26.40 -19.87
N GLU A 365 16.57 -26.88 -18.64
CA GLU A 365 17.05 -28.21 -18.23
C GLU A 365 16.16 -29.32 -18.81
N SER A 366 16.61 -29.92 -19.92
CA SER A 366 15.80 -30.88 -20.70
C SER A 366 15.53 -32.23 -20.00
N SER A 367 16.21 -32.53 -18.89
CA SER A 367 15.95 -33.69 -18.03
C SER A 367 15.05 -33.38 -16.82
N LEU A 368 14.71 -32.11 -16.58
CA LEU A 368 13.95 -31.63 -15.42
C LEU A 368 12.71 -30.84 -15.87
N VAL A 369 12.02 -31.38 -16.88
CA VAL A 369 10.77 -30.86 -17.44
C VAL A 369 9.58 -31.38 -16.62
N ILE A 370 8.60 -30.53 -16.29
CA ILE A 370 7.34 -30.94 -15.66
C ILE A 370 6.48 -31.63 -16.72
N ALA A 371 6.54 -32.96 -16.74
CA ALA A 371 6.01 -33.83 -17.79
C ALA A 371 5.74 -35.24 -17.23
N PRO A 372 4.80 -36.02 -17.81
CA PRO A 372 4.28 -37.25 -17.19
C PRO A 372 5.28 -38.41 -17.06
N LYS A 373 6.47 -38.29 -17.67
CA LYS A 373 7.55 -39.32 -17.60
C LYS A 373 8.74 -38.90 -16.73
N THR A 374 8.70 -37.72 -16.10
CA THR A 374 9.85 -37.18 -15.36
C THR A 374 9.84 -37.63 -13.90
N MET A 375 10.50 -38.75 -13.62
CA MET A 375 10.56 -39.35 -12.27
C MET A 375 11.44 -38.58 -11.25
N ALA A 376 12.16 -37.54 -11.68
CA ALA A 376 13.05 -36.78 -10.80
C ALA A 376 12.28 -36.04 -9.70
N GLN A 377 12.77 -36.14 -8.46
CA GLN A 377 12.16 -35.45 -7.31
C GLN A 377 12.60 -33.99 -7.19
N VAL A 378 11.63 -33.14 -6.89
CA VAL A 378 11.77 -31.72 -6.58
C VAL A 378 12.54 -31.52 -5.26
N LYS A 379 13.36 -30.47 -5.18
CA LYS A 379 14.20 -30.11 -4.03
C LYS A 379 14.11 -28.62 -3.72
N LYS A 380 14.20 -28.26 -2.44
CA LYS A 380 14.38 -26.88 -1.95
C LYS A 380 15.49 -26.16 -2.75
N ASN A 381 15.29 -24.88 -3.04
CA ASN A 381 16.18 -24.02 -3.83
C ASN A 381 16.43 -24.47 -5.28
N GLN A 382 15.63 -25.39 -5.85
CA GLN A 382 15.52 -25.48 -7.30
C GLN A 382 14.72 -24.28 -7.83
N VAL A 383 15.01 -23.88 -9.07
CA VAL A 383 14.30 -22.82 -9.79
C VAL A 383 13.72 -23.40 -11.06
N TYR A 384 12.45 -23.10 -11.33
CA TYR A 384 11.70 -23.55 -12.49
C TYR A 384 11.17 -22.35 -13.27
N ASN A 385 11.14 -22.46 -14.59
CA ASN A 385 10.27 -21.68 -15.45
C ASN A 385 8.97 -22.46 -15.59
N ILE A 386 7.89 -22.01 -14.95
CA ILE A 386 6.55 -22.56 -15.14
C ILE A 386 5.97 -21.92 -16.40
N ALA A 387 5.39 -22.71 -17.29
CA ALA A 387 4.89 -22.22 -18.57
C ALA A 387 3.68 -23.05 -19.01
N LEU A 388 2.54 -22.39 -19.17
CA LEU A 388 1.22 -23.00 -19.34
C LEU A 388 0.44 -22.25 -20.39
N GLY A 389 -0.13 -22.98 -21.35
CA GLY A 389 -0.92 -22.35 -22.39
C GLY A 389 -1.87 -23.27 -23.13
N LEU A 390 -2.80 -22.64 -23.83
CA LEU A 390 -3.82 -23.24 -24.69
C LEU A 390 -3.57 -22.75 -26.12
N GLY A 391 -3.29 -23.66 -27.05
CA GLY A 391 -2.98 -23.34 -28.44
C GLY A 391 -4.04 -23.84 -29.42
N GLY A 392 -4.39 -23.04 -30.42
CA GLY A 392 -5.38 -23.41 -31.44
C GLY A 392 -6.83 -23.30 -30.96
N LEU A 393 -7.09 -22.36 -30.04
CA LEU A 393 -8.45 -21.97 -29.68
C LEU A 393 -9.09 -21.20 -30.83
N LYS A 394 -10.41 -21.22 -30.95
CA LYS A 394 -11.15 -20.51 -31.99
C LYS A 394 -11.92 -19.35 -31.40
N ASN A 395 -11.90 -18.20 -32.05
CA ASN A 395 -12.80 -17.09 -31.76
C ASN A 395 -13.95 -17.09 -32.78
N THR A 396 -15.19 -17.19 -32.32
CA THR A 396 -16.39 -17.05 -33.15
C THR A 396 -16.80 -15.60 -33.42
N GLU A 397 -16.34 -14.67 -32.57
CA GLU A 397 -16.65 -13.23 -32.62
C GLU A 397 -15.56 -12.43 -33.38
N ALA A 398 -14.65 -13.12 -34.06
CA ALA A 398 -13.59 -12.47 -34.82
C ALA A 398 -14.07 -11.98 -36.19
N ASN A 399 -14.09 -10.65 -36.36
CA ASN A 399 -14.40 -9.99 -37.63
C ASN A 399 -13.40 -10.32 -38.75
N ASP A 400 -12.15 -10.64 -38.42
CA ASP A 400 -11.05 -10.88 -39.36
C ASP A 400 -10.50 -12.32 -39.30
N ASP A 401 -9.88 -12.79 -40.38
CA ASP A 401 -9.35 -14.16 -40.44
C ASP A 401 -8.16 -14.44 -39.50
N ALA A 402 -7.39 -13.41 -39.10
CA ALA A 402 -6.28 -13.57 -38.17
C ALA A 402 -6.77 -13.62 -36.71
N GLY A 403 -7.88 -12.96 -36.38
CA GLY A 403 -8.54 -13.07 -35.07
C GLY A 403 -9.25 -14.41 -34.81
N LYS A 404 -9.65 -15.15 -35.86
CA LYS A 404 -10.43 -16.41 -35.74
C LYS A 404 -9.73 -17.55 -35.02
N THR A 405 -8.41 -17.52 -34.91
CA THR A 405 -7.61 -18.49 -34.13
C THR A 405 -6.79 -17.74 -33.11
N TYR A 406 -6.81 -18.16 -31.85
CA TYR A 406 -6.02 -17.57 -30.78
C TYR A 406 -5.26 -18.61 -29.95
N ALA A 407 -4.32 -18.14 -29.14
CA ALA A 407 -3.63 -18.94 -28.14
C ALA A 407 -3.34 -18.09 -26.91
N LEU A 408 -3.47 -18.69 -25.73
CA LEU A 408 -3.16 -18.08 -24.45
C LEU A 408 -1.90 -18.74 -23.88
N PHE A 409 -0.95 -17.97 -23.39
CA PHE A 409 0.28 -18.47 -22.78
C PHE A 409 0.71 -17.58 -21.61
N ILE A 410 0.91 -18.19 -20.45
CA ILE A 410 1.41 -17.55 -19.23
C ILE A 410 2.61 -18.33 -18.71
N GLY A 411 3.45 -17.67 -17.91
CA GLY A 411 4.59 -18.32 -17.29
C GLY A 411 5.47 -17.39 -16.49
N ASP A 412 6.10 -17.95 -15.47
CA ASP A 412 6.86 -17.24 -14.47
C ASP A 412 8.09 -18.04 -14.01
N THR A 413 9.14 -17.32 -13.60
CA THR A 413 10.29 -17.91 -12.91
C THR A 413 9.94 -18.10 -11.44
N VAL A 414 10.03 -19.31 -10.91
CA VAL A 414 9.65 -19.63 -9.52
C VAL A 414 10.74 -20.41 -8.80
N VAL A 415 10.84 -20.22 -7.48
CA VAL A 415 11.77 -20.95 -6.59
C VAL A 415 11.01 -21.91 -5.67
N VAL A 416 11.53 -23.12 -5.54
CA VAL A 416 10.99 -24.14 -4.64
C VAL A 416 11.40 -23.83 -3.20
N ASN A 417 10.41 -23.55 -2.36
CA ASN A 417 10.61 -23.26 -0.94
C ASN A 417 10.93 -24.51 -0.11
N GLU A 418 11.21 -24.30 1.19
CA GLU A 418 11.39 -25.38 2.17
C GLU A 418 10.06 -26.00 2.60
N ALA A 419 9.04 -25.16 2.76
CA ALA A 419 7.66 -25.51 3.07
C ALA A 419 6.72 -24.52 2.35
N GLY A 420 5.45 -24.90 2.17
CA GLY A 420 4.48 -24.13 1.39
C GLY A 420 4.61 -24.30 -0.13
N PRO A 421 3.83 -23.56 -0.93
CA PRO A 421 3.95 -23.51 -2.40
C PRO A 421 5.31 -22.96 -2.87
N ALA A 422 5.61 -23.09 -4.16
CA ALA A 422 6.73 -22.38 -4.79
C ALA A 422 6.49 -20.87 -4.88
N THR A 423 7.52 -20.04 -4.70
CA THR A 423 7.42 -18.57 -4.77
C THR A 423 7.79 -18.05 -6.16
N ILE A 424 6.90 -17.24 -6.76
CA ILE A 424 7.17 -16.49 -7.99
C ILE A 424 8.28 -15.45 -7.76
N LEU A 425 9.25 -15.38 -8.68
CA LEU A 425 10.32 -14.38 -8.73
C LEU A 425 10.04 -13.29 -9.78
N THR A 426 9.27 -13.59 -10.82
CA THR A 426 8.77 -12.62 -11.82
C THR A 426 7.39 -12.09 -11.43
N ASN A 427 7.29 -11.47 -10.24
CA ASN A 427 6.00 -11.01 -9.71
C ASN A 427 5.46 -9.79 -10.46
N LEU A 428 4.78 -10.04 -11.58
CA LEU A 428 4.05 -9.05 -12.37
C LEU A 428 2.57 -9.43 -12.42
N LYS A 429 1.68 -8.44 -12.20
CA LYS A 429 0.22 -8.62 -12.23
C LYS A 429 -0.20 -9.38 -13.51
N LYS A 430 -1.01 -10.44 -13.32
CA LYS A 430 -1.50 -11.37 -14.37
C LYS A 430 -2.99 -11.69 -14.24
N LYS A 431 -3.73 -10.92 -13.44
CA LYS A 431 -5.21 -10.92 -13.45
C LYS A 431 -5.71 -10.21 -14.71
N LEU A 432 -6.95 -10.50 -15.13
CA LEU A 432 -7.52 -10.01 -16.39
C LEU A 432 -7.27 -8.51 -16.62
N ASN A 433 -7.68 -7.66 -15.67
CA ASN A 433 -7.61 -6.19 -15.71
C ASN A 433 -6.18 -5.63 -15.94
N SER A 434 -5.13 -6.44 -15.75
CA SER A 434 -3.73 -6.04 -15.98
C SER A 434 -3.18 -6.42 -17.36
N VAL A 435 -3.91 -7.25 -18.12
CA VAL A 435 -3.52 -7.78 -19.44
C VAL A 435 -4.58 -7.57 -20.53
N SER A 436 -5.84 -7.31 -20.17
CA SER A 436 -6.87 -6.81 -21.06
C SER A 436 -6.59 -5.36 -21.45
N ILE A 437 -6.63 -5.07 -22.74
CA ILE A 437 -6.60 -3.73 -23.32
C ILE A 437 -8.00 -3.50 -23.88
N LEU A 438 -8.68 -2.45 -23.43
CA LEU A 438 -10.02 -2.09 -23.89
C LEU A 438 -9.91 -0.84 -24.76
N LEU A 439 -10.02 -1.02 -26.07
CA LEU A 439 -10.22 0.07 -27.01
C LEU A 439 -11.67 0.53 -26.91
N LYS A 440 -11.89 1.84 -26.79
CA LYS A 440 -13.18 2.45 -27.15
C LYS A 440 -13.42 2.17 -28.64
N GLY A 441 -14.65 1.85 -29.03
CA GLY A 441 -14.96 1.41 -30.39
C GLY A 441 -15.09 2.58 -31.37
N ASP A 442 -14.66 2.38 -32.61
CA ASP A 442 -14.69 3.36 -33.70
C ASP A 442 -16.10 3.63 -34.27
N ASP A 443 -17.18 3.25 -33.55
CA ASP A 443 -18.58 3.57 -33.91
C ASP A 443 -19.00 4.98 -33.42
N ASP A 444 -18.16 5.67 -32.64
CA ASP A 444 -18.36 7.04 -32.13
C ASP A 444 -17.46 8.11 -32.84
N GLU A 445 -17.03 7.88 -34.09
CA GLU A 445 -16.29 8.87 -34.91
C GLU A 445 -17.19 10.03 -35.41
N ASP A 446 -17.46 11.06 -34.58
CA ASP A 446 -17.74 12.45 -35.03
C ASP A 446 -17.78 13.49 -33.87
N ASP A 447 -16.61 13.85 -33.29
CA ASP A 447 -16.30 15.16 -32.66
C ASP A 447 -14.86 15.13 -32.05
N GLU A 448 -13.81 15.20 -32.88
CA GLU A 448 -12.42 15.42 -32.40
C GLU A 448 -12.18 16.87 -31.93
N GLU A 449 -11.61 17.06 -30.73
CA GLU A 449 -10.61 18.13 -30.51
C GLU A 449 -9.44 17.60 -29.66
N GLU A 450 -8.21 17.83 -30.15
CA GLU A 450 -6.94 17.25 -29.69
C GLU A 450 -6.49 17.75 -28.30
N LYS A 451 -5.73 16.92 -27.55
CA LYS A 451 -4.57 17.39 -26.74
C LYS A 451 -3.40 16.40 -26.70
N GLU A 452 -2.22 16.86 -27.10
CA GLU A 452 -0.94 16.15 -27.03
C GLU A 452 -0.26 16.23 -25.64
N ASN A 453 0.82 15.45 -25.43
CA ASN A 453 1.58 15.37 -24.18
C ASN A 453 2.83 16.28 -24.12
N GLU A 454 2.83 17.23 -23.18
CA GLU A 454 4.00 17.80 -22.44
C GLU A 454 5.15 18.51 -23.24
N PRO A 455 6.11 19.26 -22.59
CA PRO A 455 6.31 19.57 -21.16
C PRO A 455 6.55 21.08 -20.78
N GLU A 456 6.73 21.31 -19.47
CA GLU A 456 7.35 22.48 -18.78
C GLU A 456 6.61 23.86 -18.69
N HIS A 457 6.87 24.54 -17.56
CA HIS A 457 6.34 25.85 -17.11
C HIS A 457 7.34 27.01 -17.42
N PRO A 458 6.97 28.33 -17.39
CA PRO A 458 5.99 28.98 -16.49
C PRO A 458 5.07 30.08 -17.11
N ALA A 459 4.29 30.75 -16.25
CA ALA A 459 3.25 31.76 -16.54
C ALA A 459 3.79 33.22 -16.47
N PRO A 460 2.97 34.32 -16.34
CA PRO A 460 1.51 34.53 -16.53
C PRO A 460 1.10 35.78 -17.36
N LEU A 461 -0.20 35.97 -17.71
CA LEU A 461 -0.98 37.23 -17.49
C LEU A 461 -2.45 37.25 -18.02
N ALA A 462 -3.34 37.84 -17.22
CA ALA A 462 -4.52 38.68 -17.54
C ALA A 462 -5.39 38.48 -18.83
N GLY A 463 -6.60 37.90 -18.64
CA GLY A 463 -7.84 38.69 -18.49
C GLY A 463 -8.76 39.04 -19.70
N ARG A 464 -10.09 38.81 -19.50
CA ARG A 464 -11.28 39.35 -20.24
C ARG A 464 -11.40 38.96 -21.73
N GLY A 465 -12.16 37.94 -22.16
CA GLY A 465 -13.50 37.52 -21.72
C GLY A 465 -14.56 37.76 -22.82
N ARG A 466 -15.46 36.80 -23.05
CA ARG A 466 -16.76 37.00 -23.72
C ARG A 466 -17.79 36.05 -23.11
N ARG A 467 -19.03 36.51 -22.91
CA ARG A 467 -20.14 35.72 -22.36
C ARG A 467 -21.13 35.31 -23.46
N THR A 468 -22.01 34.38 -23.08
CA THR A 468 -23.39 34.15 -23.56
C THR A 468 -23.64 33.56 -24.96
N ALA A 469 -24.27 32.38 -24.90
CA ALA A 469 -25.52 32.02 -25.58
C ALA A 469 -25.50 31.60 -27.07
N VAL A 470 -25.55 30.28 -27.26
CA VAL A 470 -26.64 29.62 -28.01
C VAL A 470 -27.23 28.56 -27.06
N LEU A 471 -28.56 28.36 -27.08
CA LEU A 471 -29.28 27.33 -26.30
C LEU A 471 -29.82 26.24 -27.26
N ASP A 472 -30.32 25.14 -26.69
CA ASP A 472 -31.25 24.18 -27.30
C ASP A 472 -30.85 23.49 -28.62
N SER A 473 -30.41 22.22 -28.53
CA SER A 473 -30.65 21.19 -29.59
C SER A 473 -30.23 19.76 -29.22
N LYS A 474 -29.21 19.53 -28.37
CA LYS A 474 -28.80 18.18 -27.92
C LYS A 474 -29.57 17.72 -26.66
N LEU A 475 -30.89 17.48 -26.77
CA LEU A 475 -31.71 16.83 -25.73
C LEU A 475 -32.73 15.86 -26.36
N ARG A 476 -32.24 14.75 -26.93
CA ARG A 476 -33.07 13.67 -27.51
C ARG A 476 -32.33 12.37 -27.88
N GLN A 477 -31.31 11.94 -27.11
CA GLN A 477 -30.63 10.66 -27.41
C GLN A 477 -30.01 9.87 -26.23
N ASP A 478 -30.11 10.33 -24.97
CA ASP A 478 -29.47 9.68 -23.81
C ASP A 478 -30.08 8.34 -23.34
N SER A 479 -31.28 7.96 -23.81
CA SER A 479 -32.05 6.85 -23.21
C SER A 479 -31.35 5.48 -23.30
N SER A 480 -30.52 5.24 -24.32
CA SER A 480 -29.86 3.94 -24.50
C SER A 480 -28.82 3.60 -23.42
N THR A 481 -28.33 4.61 -22.70
CA THR A 481 -27.32 4.46 -21.63
C THR A 481 -28.01 4.19 -20.30
N GLU A 482 -29.11 4.89 -20.03
CA GLU A 482 -29.90 4.75 -18.80
C GLU A 482 -30.64 3.40 -18.73
N GLU A 483 -31.19 2.93 -19.84
CA GLU A 483 -31.79 1.59 -19.95
C GLU A 483 -30.77 0.48 -19.60
N LYS A 484 -29.52 0.59 -20.08
CA LYS A 484 -28.44 -0.36 -19.75
C LYS A 484 -28.10 -0.35 -18.26
N ARG A 485 -28.00 0.83 -17.63
CA ARG A 485 -27.82 0.96 -16.16
C ARG A 485 -28.96 0.28 -15.42
N LYS A 486 -30.23 0.53 -15.81
CA LYS A 486 -31.41 -0.03 -15.14
C LYS A 486 -31.48 -1.56 -15.24
N LEU A 487 -31.08 -2.14 -16.38
CA LEU A 487 -30.96 -3.59 -16.53
C LEU A 487 -29.88 -4.19 -15.63
N HIS A 488 -28.67 -3.60 -15.62
CA HIS A 488 -27.57 -4.09 -14.79
C HIS A 488 -27.85 -3.96 -13.28
N GLN A 489 -28.43 -2.84 -12.83
CA GLN A 489 -28.85 -2.65 -11.43
C GLN A 489 -29.99 -3.61 -11.01
N LYS A 490 -30.79 -4.12 -11.96
CA LYS A 490 -31.81 -5.16 -11.73
C LYS A 490 -31.19 -6.56 -11.61
N GLU A 491 -30.14 -6.86 -12.39
CA GLU A 491 -29.33 -8.08 -12.26
C GLU A 491 -28.58 -8.12 -10.92
N LEU A 492 -27.92 -7.01 -10.56
CA LEU A 492 -27.25 -6.84 -9.26
C LEU A 492 -28.21 -7.05 -8.07
N ALA A 493 -29.46 -6.55 -8.16
CA ALA A 493 -30.45 -6.77 -7.10
C ALA A 493 -30.79 -8.26 -6.89
N ALA A 494 -30.94 -9.02 -7.98
CA ALA A 494 -31.21 -10.46 -7.89
C ALA A 494 -30.01 -11.23 -7.30
N ALA A 495 -28.79 -10.92 -7.77
CA ALA A 495 -27.56 -11.50 -7.23
C ALA A 495 -27.33 -11.14 -5.75
N LEU A 496 -27.69 -9.92 -5.35
CA LEU A 496 -27.64 -9.46 -3.95
C LEU A 496 -28.58 -10.29 -3.08
N HIS A 497 -29.85 -10.45 -3.45
CA HIS A 497 -30.80 -11.28 -2.70
C HIS A 497 -30.34 -12.75 -2.57
N GLU A 498 -29.82 -13.34 -3.64
CA GLU A 498 -29.30 -14.72 -3.56
C GLU A 498 -28.08 -14.80 -2.63
N SER A 499 -27.11 -13.90 -2.79
CA SER A 499 -25.90 -13.88 -1.93
C SER A 499 -26.21 -13.58 -0.47
N ALA A 500 -27.23 -12.78 -0.17
CA ALA A 500 -27.68 -12.47 1.18
C ALA A 500 -28.35 -13.69 1.83
N ARG A 501 -29.23 -14.38 1.09
CA ARG A 501 -29.85 -15.64 1.53
C ARG A 501 -28.81 -16.75 1.78
N GLN A 502 -27.80 -16.88 0.92
CA GLN A 502 -26.69 -17.82 1.13
C GLN A 502 -25.88 -17.46 2.40
N ARG A 503 -25.51 -16.19 2.60
CA ARG A 503 -24.83 -15.72 3.82
C ARG A 503 -25.65 -15.95 5.11
N LEU A 504 -26.97 -15.73 5.05
CA LEU A 504 -27.86 -15.92 6.20
C LEU A 504 -27.94 -17.41 6.60
N ALA A 505 -28.02 -18.31 5.62
CA ALA A 505 -27.99 -19.76 5.86
C ALA A 505 -26.68 -20.23 6.52
N GLU A 506 -25.54 -19.59 6.24
CA GLU A 506 -24.27 -19.86 6.91
C GLU A 506 -24.16 -19.22 8.31
N GLN A 507 -24.81 -18.08 8.56
CA GLN A 507 -24.75 -17.38 9.85
C GLN A 507 -25.70 -17.91 10.94
N GLY A 508 -26.66 -18.78 10.61
CA GLY A 508 -27.72 -19.27 11.51
C GLY A 508 -27.31 -20.03 12.78
N GLY A 509 -26.03 -20.08 13.13
CA GLY A 509 -25.49 -20.81 14.29
C GLY A 509 -24.91 -19.95 15.43
N SER A 510 -24.69 -18.64 15.27
CA SER A 510 -23.86 -17.84 16.19
C SER A 510 -24.54 -16.65 16.85
N LYS A 511 -25.48 -16.90 17.77
CA LYS A 511 -25.78 -15.92 18.83
C LYS A 511 -24.54 -15.76 19.71
N LYS A 512 -24.07 -14.52 19.92
CA LYS A 512 -22.94 -14.24 20.81
C LYS A 512 -23.38 -14.47 22.26
N ASP A 513 -22.67 -15.33 23.00
CA ASP A 513 -22.89 -15.52 24.44
C ASP A 513 -22.67 -14.19 25.20
N GLU A 514 -23.75 -13.57 25.67
CA GLU A 514 -23.65 -12.48 26.64
C GLU A 514 -23.09 -13.04 27.97
N LYS A 515 -21.83 -12.73 28.24
CA LYS A 515 -21.18 -13.14 29.49
C LYS A 515 -21.78 -12.38 30.66
N ILE A 516 -22.67 -13.05 31.39
CA ILE A 516 -23.29 -12.62 32.64
C ILE A 516 -22.25 -11.90 33.51
N ARG A 517 -22.45 -10.59 33.69
CA ARG A 517 -21.59 -9.72 34.50
C ARG A 517 -21.60 -10.19 35.95
N LYS A 518 -20.45 -10.13 36.63
CA LYS A 518 -20.36 -10.49 38.05
C LYS A 518 -21.07 -9.44 38.90
N ASN A 519 -22.04 -9.88 39.70
CA ASN A 519 -22.72 -9.00 40.65
C ASN A 519 -21.74 -8.42 41.68
N ASN A 520 -21.68 -7.08 41.74
CA ASN A 520 -20.96 -6.35 42.77
C ASN A 520 -21.74 -6.39 44.09
N VAL A 521 -21.06 -6.75 45.18
CA VAL A 521 -21.67 -6.99 46.50
C VAL A 521 -20.98 -6.10 47.54
N SER A 522 -21.75 -5.21 48.19
CA SER A 522 -21.26 -4.27 49.21
C SER A 522 -20.41 -4.93 50.29
N TYR A 523 -20.98 -5.92 50.99
CA TYR A 523 -20.32 -6.65 52.06
C TYR A 523 -20.69 -8.13 51.98
N LYS A 524 -19.72 -9.01 52.23
CA LYS A 524 -19.90 -10.47 52.24
C LYS A 524 -20.09 -11.04 53.65
N SER A 525 -19.87 -10.22 54.69
CA SER A 525 -20.03 -10.60 56.09
C SER A 525 -20.23 -9.37 56.98
N ARG A 526 -20.93 -9.53 58.12
CA ARG A 526 -21.20 -8.44 59.06
C ARG A 526 -19.93 -7.76 59.60
N SER A 527 -18.84 -8.51 59.72
CA SER A 527 -17.52 -8.01 60.18
C SER A 527 -16.84 -7.03 59.20
N GLN A 528 -17.36 -6.87 57.99
CA GLN A 528 -16.86 -5.88 57.01
C GLN A 528 -17.59 -4.53 57.11
N MET A 529 -18.70 -4.47 57.86
CA MET A 529 -19.53 -3.27 57.99
C MET A 529 -18.91 -2.26 58.96
N PRO A 530 -18.71 -0.99 58.56
CA PRO A 530 -18.16 0.07 59.40
C PRO A 530 -18.85 0.19 60.76
N GLN A 531 -18.05 0.28 61.83
CA GLN A 531 -18.51 0.51 63.21
C GLN A 531 -18.42 2.01 63.59
N GLU A 532 -18.56 2.89 62.60
CA GLU A 532 -18.47 4.34 62.79
C GLU A 532 -19.66 4.86 63.61
N PRO A 533 -19.46 5.89 64.45
CA PRO A 533 -20.53 6.44 65.28
C PRO A 533 -21.66 7.03 64.43
N GLU A 534 -21.42 7.42 63.18
CA GLU A 534 -22.48 7.86 62.27
C GLU A 534 -23.44 6.72 61.92
N VAL A 535 -22.90 5.54 61.58
CA VAL A 535 -23.69 4.33 61.27
C VAL A 535 -24.47 3.89 62.52
N ILE A 536 -23.79 3.84 63.68
CA ILE A 536 -24.41 3.45 64.96
C ILE A 536 -25.56 4.39 65.35
N ASN A 537 -25.38 5.71 65.17
CA ASN A 537 -26.42 6.72 65.44
C ASN A 537 -27.46 6.87 64.29
N LEU A 538 -27.58 5.88 63.40
CA LEU A 538 -28.55 5.84 62.29
C LEU A 538 -28.51 7.06 61.37
N LYS A 539 -27.32 7.64 61.15
CA LYS A 539 -27.08 8.61 60.08
C LYS A 539 -26.82 7.90 58.75
N LEU A 540 -26.98 8.63 57.66
CA LEU A 540 -26.54 8.15 56.34
C LEU A 540 -25.00 8.19 56.29
N TYR A 541 -24.39 7.13 55.74
CA TYR A 541 -22.94 6.99 55.63
C TYR A 541 -22.55 6.42 54.26
N VAL A 542 -21.41 6.86 53.72
CA VAL A 542 -20.88 6.39 52.42
C VAL A 542 -19.52 5.74 52.64
N ASP A 543 -19.46 4.41 52.54
CA ASP A 543 -18.19 3.69 52.54
C ASP A 543 -17.54 3.85 51.16
N ARG A 544 -16.50 4.68 51.09
CA ARG A 544 -15.73 4.95 49.86
C ARG A 544 -14.85 3.76 49.41
N LYS A 545 -14.62 2.77 50.28
CA LYS A 545 -13.73 1.62 50.06
C LYS A 545 -14.48 0.41 49.49
N TYR A 546 -15.72 0.22 49.93
CA TYR A 546 -16.66 -0.80 49.41
C TYR A 546 -17.75 -0.21 48.49
N GLU A 547 -17.61 1.07 48.12
CA GLU A 547 -18.42 1.79 47.14
C GLU A 547 -19.93 1.61 47.38
N THR A 548 -20.33 1.81 48.64
CA THR A 548 -21.67 1.49 49.14
C THR A 548 -22.19 2.54 50.12
N VAL A 549 -23.49 2.85 50.00
CA VAL A 549 -24.22 3.73 50.91
C VAL A 549 -24.92 2.88 51.97
N ILE A 550 -24.69 3.20 53.24
CA ILE A 550 -25.40 2.57 54.37
C ILE A 550 -26.55 3.49 54.75
N MET A 551 -27.77 2.94 54.74
CA MET A 551 -29.00 3.71 54.89
C MET A 551 -29.94 3.09 55.94
N PRO A 552 -30.51 3.89 56.87
CA PRO A 552 -31.38 3.41 57.93
C PRO A 552 -32.82 3.18 57.44
N VAL A 553 -33.10 1.97 56.95
CA VAL A 553 -34.45 1.55 56.56
C VAL A 553 -35.24 1.21 57.82
N PHE A 554 -36.09 2.14 58.28
CA PHE A 554 -36.91 2.02 59.50
C PHE A 554 -36.13 1.52 60.74
N GLY A 555 -34.92 2.05 60.93
CA GLY A 555 -34.04 1.69 62.05
C GLY A 555 -33.06 0.54 61.78
N VAL A 556 -33.17 -0.15 60.63
CA VAL A 556 -32.20 -1.17 60.20
C VAL A 556 -31.18 -0.55 59.27
N GLN A 557 -29.88 -0.70 59.59
CA GLN A 557 -28.79 -0.25 58.73
C GLN A 557 -28.66 -1.19 57.52
N VAL A 558 -29.05 -0.74 56.32
CA VAL A 558 -29.01 -1.54 55.09
C VAL A 558 -27.97 -0.97 54.12
N PRO A 559 -27.00 -1.79 53.64
CA PRO A 559 -26.00 -1.35 52.67
C PRO A 559 -26.47 -1.54 51.22
N PHE A 560 -26.37 -0.49 50.41
CA PHE A 560 -26.69 -0.50 48.98
C PHE A 560 -25.44 -0.17 48.16
N HIS A 561 -25.05 -1.02 47.22
CA HIS A 561 -23.89 -0.77 46.36
C HIS A 561 -24.19 0.36 45.37
N ILE A 562 -23.22 1.22 45.06
CA ILE A 562 -23.43 2.42 44.20
C ILE A 562 -23.98 2.06 42.81
N SER A 563 -23.64 0.88 42.26
CA SER A 563 -24.20 0.40 41.00
C SER A 563 -25.71 0.05 41.04
N THR A 564 -26.34 0.05 42.22
CA THR A 564 -27.80 -0.10 42.37
C THR A 564 -28.55 1.22 42.35
N ILE A 565 -27.84 2.36 42.46
CA ILE A 565 -28.41 3.71 42.55
C ILE A 565 -28.33 4.39 41.17
N LYS A 566 -29.49 4.66 40.58
CA LYS A 566 -29.65 5.28 39.25
C LYS A 566 -29.22 6.75 39.26
N ASN A 567 -29.80 7.53 40.16
CA ASN A 567 -29.44 8.93 40.43
C ASN A 567 -29.89 9.35 41.84
N ILE A 568 -29.50 10.55 42.25
CA ILE A 568 -29.84 11.15 43.54
C ILE A 568 -30.20 12.62 43.34
N SER A 569 -31.29 13.07 43.96
CA SER A 569 -31.72 14.47 43.96
C SER A 569 -31.95 14.96 45.39
N GLN A 570 -31.85 16.28 45.56
CA GLN A 570 -32.06 16.94 46.85
C GLN A 570 -32.99 18.15 46.62
N SER A 571 -34.02 18.29 47.46
CA SER A 571 -34.86 19.50 47.55
C SER A 571 -34.79 20.09 48.96
N VAL A 572 -35.11 21.37 49.09
CA VAL A 572 -35.21 22.08 50.36
C VAL A 572 -36.53 22.84 50.37
N GLU A 573 -37.38 22.52 51.32
CA GLU A 573 -38.76 23.02 51.42
C GLU A 573 -38.93 23.60 52.83
N GLY A 574 -38.61 24.89 52.97
CA GLY A 574 -38.58 25.60 54.24
C GLY A 574 -37.69 24.93 55.28
N ASP A 575 -38.29 24.57 56.42
CA ASP A 575 -37.61 23.98 57.58
C ASP A 575 -37.14 22.52 57.37
N TYR A 576 -37.28 21.95 56.17
CA TYR A 576 -36.86 20.58 55.87
C TYR A 576 -36.02 20.46 54.59
N THR A 577 -35.02 19.60 54.64
CA THR A 577 -34.28 19.12 53.47
C THR A 577 -34.69 17.68 53.17
N TYR A 578 -34.96 17.39 51.90
CA TYR A 578 -35.26 16.06 51.38
C TYR A 578 -34.13 15.55 50.50
N LEU A 579 -33.75 14.28 50.66
CA LEU A 579 -32.78 13.58 49.83
C LEU A 579 -33.44 12.34 49.23
N ARG A 580 -33.70 12.37 47.92
CA ARG A 580 -34.32 11.27 47.18
C ARG A 580 -33.26 10.46 46.44
N ILE A 581 -33.21 9.17 46.73
CA ILE A 581 -32.26 8.21 46.17
C ILE A 581 -33.07 7.23 45.31
N ASN A 582 -32.86 7.28 43.99
CA ASN A 582 -33.57 6.45 43.03
C ASN A 582 -32.69 5.26 42.62
N PHE A 583 -33.28 4.07 42.56
CA PHE A 583 -32.57 2.82 42.28
C PHE A 583 -32.86 2.31 40.86
N PHE A 584 -32.04 1.37 40.40
CA PHE A 584 -32.34 0.62 39.17
C PHE A 584 -33.39 -0.46 39.46
N HIS A 585 -34.52 -0.36 38.76
CA HIS A 585 -35.61 -1.33 38.79
C HIS A 585 -36.06 -1.69 37.35
N PRO A 586 -36.73 -2.84 37.13
CA PRO A 586 -37.37 -3.16 35.85
C PRO A 586 -38.28 -2.02 35.37
N GLY A 587 -38.24 -1.70 34.08
CA GLY A 587 -38.88 -0.52 33.49
C GLY A 587 -38.03 0.76 33.53
N ALA A 588 -37.21 1.00 34.56
CA ALA A 588 -36.40 2.23 34.65
C ALA A 588 -35.12 2.25 33.82
N ALA A 589 -34.72 1.13 33.21
CA ALA A 589 -33.42 0.99 32.52
C ALA A 589 -33.39 -0.07 31.38
N VAL A 590 -34.55 -0.49 30.84
CA VAL A 590 -34.60 -1.55 29.80
C VAL A 590 -33.84 -1.15 28.52
N ALA A 591 -33.81 0.14 28.19
CA ALA A 591 -33.27 0.66 26.93
C ALA A 591 -31.72 0.62 26.76
N ARG A 592 -30.93 0.16 27.75
CA ARG A 592 -29.44 0.21 27.68
C ARG A 592 -28.67 -1.01 28.20
N GLY A 593 -29.33 -2.08 28.66
CA GLY A 593 -28.63 -3.31 29.12
C GLY A 593 -27.74 -3.13 30.36
N GLU A 594 -27.91 -2.04 31.13
CA GLU A 594 -27.03 -1.66 32.24
C GLU A 594 -27.37 -2.32 33.60
N ASN A 595 -28.42 -3.16 33.68
CA ASN A 595 -28.84 -3.80 34.93
C ASN A 595 -28.40 -5.29 34.99
N PRO A 596 -27.37 -5.65 35.78
CA PRO A 596 -26.86 -7.03 35.85
C PRO A 596 -27.78 -8.03 36.59
N ASN A 597 -28.98 -7.63 37.02
CA ASN A 597 -29.97 -8.50 37.65
C ASN A 597 -31.25 -8.71 36.80
N ALA A 598 -31.22 -8.44 35.49
CA ALA A 598 -32.38 -8.58 34.61
C ALA A 598 -33.00 -9.99 34.62
N ASP A 599 -32.19 -11.04 34.81
CA ASP A 599 -32.60 -12.46 34.89
C ASP A 599 -33.61 -12.76 36.02
N ALA A 600 -33.73 -11.87 37.01
CA ALA A 600 -34.60 -12.04 38.17
C ALA A 600 -35.97 -11.38 37.98
N THR A 601 -36.75 -11.87 37.00
CA THR A 601 -38.06 -11.32 36.59
C THR A 601 -39.11 -11.33 37.71
N ASN A 602 -38.94 -12.16 38.74
CA ASN A 602 -39.85 -12.33 39.88
C ASN A 602 -39.28 -11.80 41.22
N VAL A 603 -38.41 -10.79 41.19
CA VAL A 603 -37.87 -10.12 42.39
C VAL A 603 -38.53 -8.76 42.62
N ILE A 604 -38.78 -8.42 43.89
CA ILE A 604 -39.30 -7.10 44.30
C ILE A 604 -38.14 -6.11 44.36
N TYR A 605 -38.22 -5.03 43.59
CA TYR A 605 -37.22 -3.96 43.55
C TYR A 605 -37.71 -2.72 44.30
N VAL A 606 -36.80 -2.02 44.98
CA VAL A 606 -37.05 -0.67 45.49
C VAL A 606 -36.96 0.30 44.31
N LYS A 607 -37.94 1.20 44.17
CA LYS A 607 -37.90 2.29 43.17
C LYS A 607 -37.07 3.47 43.67
N GLU A 608 -37.48 4.05 44.80
CA GLU A 608 -36.86 5.23 45.40
C GLU A 608 -37.01 5.21 46.93
N VAL A 609 -36.10 5.89 47.62
CA VAL A 609 -36.19 6.18 49.06
C VAL A 609 -35.93 7.67 49.24
N THR A 610 -36.84 8.36 49.94
CA THR A 610 -36.68 9.79 50.29
C THR A 610 -36.47 9.94 51.80
N TYR A 611 -35.31 10.47 52.20
CA TYR A 611 -35.04 10.87 53.58
C TYR A 611 -35.39 12.35 53.78
N ARG A 612 -36.02 12.68 54.91
CA ARG A 612 -36.30 14.06 55.35
C ARG A 612 -35.57 14.36 56.64
N SER A 613 -34.91 15.51 56.73
CA SER A 613 -34.31 16.05 57.96
C SER A 613 -34.69 17.51 58.14
N SER A 614 -34.80 17.97 59.38
CA SER A 614 -35.02 19.40 59.64
C SER A 614 -33.75 20.23 59.42
N ASN A 615 -33.97 21.49 59.04
CA ASN A 615 -33.00 22.58 58.96
C ASN A 615 -32.92 23.40 60.26
N GLN A 616 -33.84 23.18 61.22
CA GLN A 616 -33.79 23.84 62.52
C GLN A 616 -32.62 23.31 63.38
N ARG A 617 -32.06 24.18 64.23
CA ARG A 617 -30.90 23.88 65.07
C ARG A 617 -31.30 23.83 66.55
N GLU A 618 -31.37 22.62 67.10
CA GLU A 618 -31.60 22.40 68.53
C GLU A 618 -30.49 23.03 69.41
N PRO A 619 -30.84 23.73 70.51
CA PRO A 619 -29.87 24.30 71.43
C PRO A 619 -28.91 23.25 72.01
N GLY A 620 -27.63 23.37 71.66
CA GLY A 620 -26.56 22.45 72.10
C GLY A 620 -25.98 21.58 70.99
N GLN A 621 -26.60 21.49 69.81
CA GLN A 621 -25.98 20.80 68.66
C GLN A 621 -25.06 21.72 67.85
N ALA A 622 -23.91 21.19 67.43
CA ALA A 622 -22.89 21.93 66.68
C ALA A 622 -23.21 22.09 65.18
N SER A 623 -23.93 21.13 64.61
CA SER A 623 -24.32 21.08 63.18
C SER A 623 -25.82 20.84 63.04
N THR A 624 -26.45 21.47 62.06
CA THR A 624 -27.84 21.18 61.70
C THR A 624 -27.99 19.73 61.22
N PRO A 625 -29.07 19.00 61.58
CA PRO A 625 -29.27 17.62 61.14
C PRO A 625 -29.21 17.41 59.61
N SER A 626 -29.71 18.36 58.81
CA SER A 626 -29.65 18.32 57.35
C SER A 626 -28.23 18.37 56.76
N THR A 627 -27.21 18.82 57.51
CA THR A 627 -25.81 18.83 57.04
C THR A 627 -25.30 17.42 56.68
N ASN A 628 -25.83 16.36 57.30
CA ASN A 628 -25.52 14.97 56.92
C ASN A 628 -26.07 14.62 55.52
N LEU A 629 -27.30 15.05 55.18
CA LEU A 629 -27.89 14.85 53.85
C LEU A 629 -27.03 15.51 52.76
N ASN A 630 -26.69 16.80 52.95
CA ASN A 630 -25.88 17.58 52.01
C ASN A 630 -24.49 16.93 51.78
N THR A 631 -23.87 16.46 52.87
CA THR A 631 -22.57 15.79 52.82
C THR A 631 -22.66 14.48 52.04
N VAL A 632 -23.67 13.64 52.36
CA VAL A 632 -23.89 12.36 51.70
C VAL A 632 -24.25 12.51 50.23
N PHE A 633 -25.04 13.52 49.85
CA PHE A 633 -25.33 13.87 48.45
C PHE A 633 -24.04 14.11 47.65
N ARG A 634 -23.12 14.94 48.17
CA ARG A 634 -21.82 15.20 47.53
C ARG A 634 -20.97 13.93 47.43
N LEU A 635 -20.92 13.12 48.49
CA LEU A 635 -20.14 11.87 48.53
C LEU A 635 -20.67 10.82 47.55
N ILE A 636 -22.00 10.67 47.44
CA ILE A 636 -22.61 9.74 46.48
C ILE A 636 -22.29 10.17 45.04
N LYS A 637 -22.39 11.46 44.71
CA LYS A 637 -21.99 11.98 43.39
C LYS A 637 -20.49 11.76 43.11
N GLU A 638 -19.60 11.98 44.08
CA GLU A 638 -18.16 11.74 43.95
C GLU A 638 -17.86 10.26 43.64
N VAL A 639 -18.46 9.33 44.39
CA VAL A 639 -18.27 7.90 44.19
C VAL A 639 -18.96 7.42 42.91
N GLN A 640 -20.11 7.95 42.52
CA GLN A 640 -20.74 7.66 41.22
C GLN A 640 -19.88 8.09 40.03
N LYS A 641 -19.27 9.30 40.05
CA LYS A 641 -18.34 9.76 39.00
C LYS A 641 -17.13 8.82 38.89
N LYS A 642 -16.55 8.42 40.02
CA LYS A 642 -15.40 7.47 40.07
C LYS A 642 -15.77 6.05 39.64
N PHE A 643 -16.92 5.53 40.06
CA PHE A 643 -17.39 4.20 39.69
C PHE A 643 -17.71 4.11 38.20
N ARG A 644 -18.50 5.04 37.65
CA ARG A 644 -18.83 5.07 36.22
C ARG A 644 -17.59 5.24 35.34
N SER A 645 -16.63 6.07 35.76
CA SER A 645 -15.35 6.22 35.05
C SER A 645 -14.55 4.92 35.03
N ARG A 646 -14.53 4.16 36.14
CA ARG A 646 -13.83 2.86 36.18
C ARG A 646 -14.56 1.80 35.35
N GLU A 647 -15.88 1.71 35.45
CA GLU A 647 -16.67 0.74 34.68
C GLU A 647 -16.55 1.00 33.17
N ALA A 648 -16.53 2.26 32.74
CA ALA A 648 -16.24 2.63 31.36
C ALA A 648 -14.83 2.20 30.93
N GLU A 649 -13.81 2.48 31.76
CA GLU A 649 -12.41 2.09 31.49
C GLU A 649 -12.22 0.57 31.47
N GLU A 650 -12.96 -0.18 32.29
CA GLU A 650 -12.97 -1.66 32.28
C GLU A 650 -13.71 -2.20 31.04
N LYS A 651 -14.87 -1.65 30.70
CA LYS A 651 -15.63 -2.01 29.48
C LYS A 651 -14.83 -1.73 28.19
N GLU A 652 -14.07 -0.65 28.14
CA GLU A 652 -13.14 -0.35 27.02
C GLU A 652 -11.93 -1.29 26.96
N LYS A 653 -11.54 -1.92 28.08
CA LYS A 653 -10.47 -2.93 28.14
C LYS A 653 -10.95 -4.36 27.89
N GLU A 654 -12.19 -4.68 28.21
CA GLU A 654 -12.77 -6.00 27.93
C GLU A 654 -13.02 -6.23 26.44
N ASP A 655 -13.34 -5.17 25.70
CA ASP A 655 -13.50 -5.13 24.24
C ASP A 655 -12.15 -5.08 23.47
N LEU A 656 -11.02 -4.97 24.17
CA LEU A 656 -9.71 -4.79 23.54
C LEU A 656 -9.08 -6.14 23.14
N VAL A 657 -9.11 -6.44 21.84
CA VAL A 657 -8.34 -7.54 21.24
C VAL A 657 -6.84 -7.32 21.49
N LYS A 658 -6.21 -8.23 22.24
CA LYS A 658 -4.77 -8.16 22.53
C LYS A 658 -3.97 -8.48 21.27
N GLN A 659 -3.27 -7.46 20.76
CA GLN A 659 -2.30 -7.62 19.68
C GLN A 659 -1.08 -8.44 20.10
N ASP A 660 -0.43 -9.03 19.11
CA ASP A 660 0.92 -9.59 19.23
C ASP A 660 1.97 -8.50 19.53
N LYS A 661 3.19 -8.94 19.83
CA LYS A 661 4.32 -8.02 20.06
C LYS A 661 5.04 -7.72 18.74
N LEU A 662 5.37 -6.44 18.52
CA LEU A 662 6.18 -6.01 17.38
C LEU A 662 7.61 -6.57 17.46
N GLU A 663 8.08 -7.14 16.36
CA GLU A 663 9.43 -7.71 16.20
C GLU A 663 10.40 -6.68 15.61
N GLU A 664 11.19 -6.06 16.48
CA GLU A 664 12.17 -5.02 16.15
C GLU A 664 13.31 -5.54 15.25
N SER A 665 13.19 -5.33 13.93
CA SER A 665 14.32 -5.49 13.00
C SER A 665 15.49 -4.61 13.43
N ARG A 666 16.63 -5.23 13.77
CA ARG A 666 17.88 -4.54 14.15
C ARG A 666 18.74 -4.11 12.95
N SER A 667 18.21 -4.18 11.73
CA SER A 667 18.94 -3.77 10.53
C SER A 667 19.08 -2.25 10.44
N LYS A 668 20.27 -1.77 10.08
CA LYS A 668 20.53 -0.34 9.82
C LYS A 668 19.89 0.18 8.52
N GLY A 669 19.21 -0.68 7.77
CA GLY A 669 18.56 -0.36 6.49
C GLY A 669 17.03 -0.34 6.52
N ASN A 670 16.39 -0.39 7.69
CA ASN A 670 14.92 -0.33 7.79
C ASN A 670 14.37 0.97 7.14
N PRO A 671 13.21 0.93 6.46
CA PRO A 671 12.51 2.14 6.03
C PRO A 671 12.19 3.04 7.23
N LYS A 672 12.54 4.32 7.15
CA LYS A 672 12.27 5.32 8.19
C LYS A 672 11.91 6.68 7.59
N VAL A 673 10.83 7.29 8.08
CA VAL A 673 10.50 8.71 7.87
C VAL A 673 10.55 9.43 9.22
N LYS A 674 11.00 10.69 9.19
CA LYS A 674 11.13 11.57 10.36
C LYS A 674 10.15 12.73 10.27
N ASP A 675 10.06 13.50 11.34
CA ASP A 675 9.37 14.79 11.37
C ASP A 675 7.87 14.65 11.04
N LEU A 676 7.32 13.53 11.53
CA LEU A 676 5.92 13.14 11.46
C LEU A 676 5.22 13.52 12.77
N TYR A 677 4.11 14.23 12.64
CA TYR A 677 3.08 14.34 13.66
C TYR A 677 2.15 13.12 13.61
N MET A 678 1.46 12.83 14.72
CA MET A 678 0.52 11.72 14.83
C MET A 678 -0.85 12.23 15.28
N ARG A 679 -1.91 11.87 14.54
CA ARG A 679 -3.32 12.04 14.93
C ARG A 679 -3.97 10.65 15.07
N PRO A 680 -4.72 10.36 16.14
CA PRO A 680 -4.91 11.19 17.33
C PRO A 680 -3.62 11.27 18.16
N ASN A 681 -3.43 12.35 18.90
CA ASN A 681 -2.19 12.59 19.65
C ASN A 681 -2.07 11.62 20.85
N ILE A 682 -0.87 11.10 21.11
CA ILE A 682 -0.57 10.26 22.30
C ILE A 682 -0.78 11.04 23.62
N VAL A 683 -0.59 12.36 23.58
CA VAL A 683 -0.74 13.33 24.68
C VAL A 683 -1.34 14.61 24.08
N MET A 684 -2.07 15.42 24.87
CA MET A 684 -2.72 16.66 24.40
C MET A 684 -1.80 17.52 23.51
N LYS A 685 -0.55 17.76 23.93
CA LYS A 685 0.44 18.51 23.13
C LYS A 685 0.88 17.73 21.89
N ARG A 686 0.72 18.36 20.71
CA ARG A 686 1.26 17.87 19.44
C ARG A 686 2.79 17.72 19.54
N MET A 687 3.30 16.54 19.21
CA MET A 687 4.73 16.19 19.24
C MET A 687 5.14 15.60 17.89
N THR A 688 6.36 15.89 17.45
CA THR A 688 6.99 15.18 16.33
C THR A 688 7.53 13.82 16.78
N GLY A 689 7.79 12.97 15.80
CA GLY A 689 8.38 11.65 15.98
C GLY A 689 8.94 11.11 14.66
N SER A 690 9.10 9.79 14.61
CA SER A 690 9.52 9.09 13.40
C SER A 690 8.81 7.75 13.28
N LEU A 691 8.48 7.37 12.05
CA LEU A 691 7.93 6.08 11.70
C LEU A 691 9.04 5.16 11.21
N GLU A 692 9.18 3.99 11.82
CA GLU A 692 10.07 2.91 11.39
C GLU A 692 9.25 1.68 10.98
N ALA A 693 9.61 1.05 9.86
CA ALA A 693 9.05 -0.25 9.47
C ALA A 693 9.94 -1.39 10.01
N HIS A 694 9.31 -2.43 10.57
CA HIS A 694 9.97 -3.59 11.17
C HIS A 694 9.46 -4.89 10.51
N VAL A 695 9.57 -6.05 11.17
CA VAL A 695 9.30 -7.35 10.52
C VAL A 695 7.80 -7.63 10.35
N ASN A 696 6.99 -7.30 11.35
CA ASN A 696 5.56 -7.61 11.42
C ASN A 696 4.65 -6.37 11.64
N GLY A 697 5.20 -5.17 11.45
CA GLY A 697 4.47 -3.92 11.66
C GLY A 697 5.34 -2.67 11.57
N PHE A 698 4.71 -1.53 11.79
CA PHE A 698 5.36 -0.24 12.00
C PHE A 698 5.52 0.09 13.48
N ARG A 699 6.46 0.99 13.78
CA ARG A 699 6.55 1.71 15.05
C ARG A 699 6.64 3.20 14.81
N TYR A 700 5.71 3.96 15.35
CA TYR A 700 5.91 5.39 15.60
C TYR A 700 6.67 5.57 16.91
N THR A 701 7.75 6.35 16.91
CA THR A 701 8.49 6.76 18.11
C THR A 701 8.48 8.28 18.22
N SER A 702 7.88 8.83 19.27
CA SER A 702 7.91 10.26 19.57
C SER A 702 9.32 10.71 19.98
N VAL A 703 9.63 12.01 19.81
CA VAL A 703 10.86 12.63 20.35
C VAL A 703 11.00 12.43 21.87
N ARG A 704 9.88 12.28 22.61
CA ARG A 704 9.87 12.01 24.06
C ARG A 704 10.15 10.52 24.41
N GLY A 705 10.19 9.63 23.41
CA GLY A 705 10.44 8.20 23.59
C GLY A 705 9.18 7.33 23.73
N ASP A 706 7.99 7.92 23.68
CA ASP A 706 6.73 7.17 23.55
C ASP A 706 6.72 6.35 22.26
N LYS A 707 6.16 5.14 22.31
CA LYS A 707 6.09 4.21 21.19
C LYS A 707 4.64 3.80 20.94
N VAL A 708 4.25 3.77 19.67
CA VAL A 708 3.00 3.16 19.21
C VAL A 708 3.33 2.15 18.13
N ASP A 709 2.92 0.91 18.36
CA ASP A 709 3.17 -0.24 17.49
C ASP A 709 1.92 -0.50 16.65
N ILE A 710 2.08 -0.70 15.34
CA ILE A 710 0.98 -0.88 14.38
C ILE A 710 1.28 -2.13 13.55
N LEU A 711 0.72 -3.28 13.92
CA LEU A 711 0.98 -4.56 13.26
C LEU A 711 0.34 -4.66 11.88
N TYR A 712 1.03 -5.29 10.92
CA TYR A 712 0.52 -5.49 9.56
C TYR A 712 -0.77 -6.32 9.54
N ASN A 713 -0.88 -7.37 10.37
CA ASN A 713 -2.09 -8.20 10.43
C ASN A 713 -3.35 -7.41 10.83
N ASN A 714 -3.20 -6.35 11.63
CA ASN A 714 -4.30 -5.54 12.15
C ASN A 714 -4.65 -4.33 11.28
N ILE A 715 -3.85 -4.00 10.25
CA ILE A 715 -4.24 -3.01 9.25
C ILE A 715 -5.35 -3.62 8.38
N LYS A 716 -6.43 -2.87 8.15
CA LYS A 716 -7.41 -3.18 7.09
C LYS A 716 -7.01 -2.48 5.81
N HIS A 717 -6.80 -1.16 5.88
CA HIS A 717 -6.39 -0.32 4.75
C HIS A 717 -5.25 0.62 5.15
N ALA A 718 -4.31 0.82 4.24
CA ALA A 718 -3.25 1.81 4.35
C ALA A 718 -3.35 2.78 3.16
N PHE A 719 -3.43 4.09 3.45
CA PHE A 719 -3.54 5.12 2.42
C PHE A 719 -2.33 6.06 2.45
N PHE A 720 -1.94 6.53 1.28
CA PHE A 720 -0.98 7.62 1.09
C PHE A 720 -1.66 8.80 0.40
N GLN A 721 -1.78 9.92 1.11
CA GLN A 721 -2.31 11.17 0.54
C GLN A 721 -1.14 12.11 0.21
N PRO A 722 -0.93 12.47 -1.07
CA PRO A 722 0.03 13.50 -1.45
C PRO A 722 -0.51 14.91 -1.11
N CYS A 723 0.40 15.88 -0.91
CA CYS A 723 0.08 17.30 -0.71
C CYS A 723 -0.33 18.01 -2.02
N ASP A 724 -1.11 17.33 -2.88
CA ASP A 724 -1.52 17.82 -4.19
C ASP A 724 -2.83 18.61 -4.05
N GLY A 725 -2.69 19.91 -3.79
CA GLY A 725 -3.80 20.81 -3.44
C GLY A 725 -4.14 20.84 -1.94
N GLU A 726 -3.37 20.13 -1.10
CA GLU A 726 -3.59 20.02 0.35
C GLU A 726 -2.41 20.57 1.16
N LEU A 727 -2.68 21.12 2.35
CA LEU A 727 -1.68 21.63 3.30
C LEU A 727 -0.92 20.54 4.06
N VAL A 728 -1.26 19.26 3.85
CA VAL A 728 -0.66 18.11 4.53
C VAL A 728 -0.30 17.00 3.56
N ILE A 729 0.81 16.32 3.83
CA ILE A 729 1.14 15.02 3.26
C ILE A 729 1.01 13.97 4.38
N LEU A 730 0.31 12.86 4.13
CA LEU A 730 0.01 11.90 5.20
C LEU A 730 -0.01 10.44 4.76
N LEU A 731 0.18 9.58 5.76
CA LEU A 731 -0.09 8.15 5.74
C LEU A 731 -1.21 7.89 6.74
N HIS A 732 -2.28 7.22 6.31
CA HIS A 732 -3.37 6.80 7.19
C HIS A 732 -3.40 5.28 7.29
N PHE A 733 -3.60 4.76 8.50
CA PHE A 733 -3.84 3.34 8.78
C PHE A 733 -5.21 3.16 9.42
N HIS A 734 -6.12 2.52 8.68
CA HIS A 734 -7.43 2.11 9.18
C HIS A 734 -7.32 0.68 9.70
N LEU A 735 -7.59 0.45 10.99
CA LEU A 735 -7.32 -0.82 11.66
C LEU A 735 -8.56 -1.72 11.77
N LYS A 736 -8.36 -3.05 11.76
CA LYS A 736 -9.41 -4.05 11.97
C LYS A 736 -9.89 -4.07 13.42
N ASN A 737 -8.97 -3.94 14.37
CA ASN A 737 -9.26 -3.83 15.80
C ASN A 737 -8.63 -2.54 16.33
N ALA A 738 -9.37 -1.82 17.19
CA ALA A 738 -8.88 -0.62 17.83
C ALA A 738 -7.67 -0.89 18.72
N ILE A 739 -6.66 -0.02 18.67
CA ILE A 739 -5.49 -0.07 19.56
C ILE A 739 -5.59 0.97 20.66
N MET A 740 -5.00 0.68 21.82
CA MET A 740 -4.99 1.58 22.97
C MET A 740 -3.63 2.27 23.10
N PHE A 741 -3.61 3.58 22.90
CA PHE A 741 -2.49 4.46 23.25
C PHE A 741 -3.02 5.76 23.85
N GLY A 742 -2.27 6.37 24.76
CA GLY A 742 -2.80 7.46 25.59
C GLY A 742 -3.86 6.94 26.58
N LYS A 743 -5.10 7.42 26.46
CA LYS A 743 -6.24 7.08 27.35
C LYS A 743 -7.48 6.51 26.65
N LYS A 744 -7.48 6.35 25.32
CA LYS A 744 -8.65 5.93 24.53
C LYS A 744 -8.27 4.82 23.55
N LYS A 745 -9.26 4.07 23.08
CA LYS A 745 -9.10 3.13 21.95
C LYS A 745 -9.26 3.86 20.62
N HIS A 746 -8.41 3.54 19.64
CA HIS A 746 -8.33 4.22 18.35
C HIS A 746 -8.26 3.21 17.20
N VAL A 747 -9.20 3.32 16.26
CA VAL A 747 -9.26 2.51 15.02
C VAL A 747 -8.40 3.15 13.93
N ASP A 748 -8.50 4.47 13.79
CA ASP A 748 -7.79 5.24 12.77
C ASP A 748 -6.52 5.87 13.34
N VAL A 749 -5.41 5.74 12.59
CA VAL A 749 -4.12 6.34 12.94
C VAL A 749 -3.54 7.05 11.72
N GLN A 750 -3.39 8.37 11.80
CA GLN A 750 -2.75 9.19 10.79
C GLN A 750 -1.36 9.65 11.24
N LEU A 751 -0.40 9.59 10.32
CA LEU A 751 0.96 10.10 10.46
C LEU A 751 1.25 11.09 9.34
N TYR A 752 1.52 12.33 9.68
CA TYR A 752 1.46 13.43 8.71
C TYR A 752 2.53 14.51 8.93
N THR A 753 2.82 15.26 7.88
CA THR A 753 3.67 16.46 7.90
C THR A 753 2.91 17.62 7.26
N GLU A 754 2.99 18.79 7.88
CA GLU A 754 2.37 20.04 7.41
C GLU A 754 3.30 20.69 6.37
N VAL A 755 2.76 21.16 5.25
CA VAL A 755 3.55 21.60 4.09
C VAL A 755 3.13 23.00 3.63
N GLY A 756 3.86 23.99 4.13
CA GLY A 756 3.53 25.41 4.03
C GLY A 756 3.15 25.98 5.41
N GLU A 757 3.61 27.18 5.71
CA GLU A 757 3.16 27.93 6.89
C GLU A 757 2.11 28.95 6.44
N ILE A 758 1.00 29.06 7.18
CA ILE A 758 0.06 30.17 7.00
C ILE A 758 0.74 31.41 7.58
N ASN A 759 1.47 32.15 6.73
CA ASN A 759 2.16 33.38 7.13
C ASN A 759 1.16 34.48 7.47
N THR A 760 0.70 34.50 8.72
CA THR A 760 -0.21 35.53 9.27
C THR A 760 0.48 36.86 9.58
N ASP A 761 1.77 37.02 9.26
CA ASP A 761 2.50 38.29 9.42
C ASP A 761 2.18 39.27 8.28
N LEU A 762 0.92 39.67 8.20
CA LEU A 762 0.39 40.71 7.31
C LEU A 762 0.88 42.13 7.70
N GLY A 763 1.90 42.23 8.57
CA GLY A 763 2.03 43.33 9.54
C GLY A 763 3.33 44.15 9.52
N LYS A 764 4.24 44.00 8.54
CA LYS A 764 5.37 44.97 8.37
C LYS A 764 6.08 45.11 7.01
N HIS A 765 5.88 44.24 6.02
CA HIS A 765 6.74 44.22 4.81
C HIS A 765 6.08 44.75 3.52
N GLN A 766 5.69 46.03 3.50
CA GLN A 766 5.19 46.72 2.29
C GLN A 766 6.21 46.90 1.13
N HIS A 767 7.45 46.45 1.32
CA HIS A 767 8.50 46.38 0.30
C HIS A 767 9.20 45.01 0.30
N MET A 768 8.43 43.92 0.42
CA MET A 768 8.87 42.64 -0.16
C MET A 768 9.03 42.83 -1.68
N HIS A 769 10.04 42.22 -2.28
CA HIS A 769 10.20 42.22 -3.74
C HIS A 769 9.50 41.01 -4.34
N ASP A 770 8.88 41.15 -5.52
CA ASP A 770 8.31 40.05 -6.31
C ASP A 770 9.26 38.85 -6.46
N ARG A 771 10.57 39.12 -6.47
CA ARG A 771 11.66 38.13 -6.55
C ARG A 771 11.76 37.26 -5.29
N ASP A 772 11.48 37.82 -4.13
CA ASP A 772 11.63 37.15 -2.84
C ASP A 772 10.33 36.38 -2.49
N ASP A 773 9.16 36.89 -2.90
CA ASP A 773 7.89 36.13 -2.90
C ASP A 773 7.94 34.94 -3.87
N LEU A 774 8.46 35.14 -5.09
CA LEU A 774 8.66 34.08 -6.07
C LEU A 774 9.73 33.06 -5.60
N ALA A 775 10.72 33.49 -4.83
CA ALA A 775 11.67 32.58 -4.17
C ALA A 775 11.01 31.78 -3.03
N ALA A 776 10.08 32.37 -2.27
CA ALA A 776 9.29 31.65 -1.28
C ALA A 776 8.40 30.59 -1.95
N GLU A 777 7.65 30.95 -3.00
CA GLU A 777 6.82 30.03 -3.80
C GLU A 777 7.65 28.88 -4.42
N GLN A 778 8.86 29.18 -4.92
CA GLN A 778 9.79 28.15 -5.40
C GLN A 778 10.27 27.24 -4.26
N SER A 779 10.64 27.80 -3.11
CA SER A 779 11.08 26.99 -1.95
C SER A 779 9.98 26.07 -1.42
N GLU A 780 8.71 26.51 -1.49
CA GLU A 780 7.56 25.70 -1.11
C GLU A 780 7.30 24.58 -2.14
N ARG A 781 7.38 24.88 -3.45
CA ARG A 781 7.31 23.85 -4.51
C ARG A 781 8.43 22.81 -4.38
N GLU A 782 9.66 23.23 -4.09
CA GLU A 782 10.78 22.33 -3.81
C GLU A 782 10.52 21.48 -2.55
N LEU A 783 10.00 22.07 -1.47
CA LEU A 783 9.66 21.35 -0.24
C LEU A 783 8.55 20.31 -0.48
N ARG A 784 7.44 20.69 -1.14
CA ARG A 784 6.34 19.79 -1.54
C ARG A 784 6.88 18.62 -2.38
N THR A 785 7.67 18.91 -3.41
CA THR A 785 8.27 17.89 -4.30
C THR A 785 9.20 16.94 -3.53
N LYS A 786 10.04 17.48 -2.65
CA LYS A 786 11.00 16.73 -1.82
C LYS A 786 10.30 15.84 -0.78
N LEU A 787 9.23 16.32 -0.14
CA LEU A 787 8.42 15.53 0.78
C LEU A 787 7.63 14.44 0.05
N LYS A 788 6.99 14.76 -1.08
CA LYS A 788 6.30 13.79 -1.94
C LYS A 788 7.23 12.66 -2.38
N ALA A 789 8.45 12.99 -2.82
CA ALA A 789 9.47 12.00 -3.16
C ALA A 789 9.95 11.18 -1.94
N ALA A 790 10.10 11.80 -0.76
CA ALA A 790 10.52 11.12 0.46
C ALA A 790 9.47 10.12 0.98
N PHE A 791 8.19 10.52 0.99
CA PHE A 791 7.06 9.66 1.39
C PHE A 791 6.83 8.55 0.37
N LYS A 792 6.75 8.86 -0.94
CA LYS A 792 6.60 7.82 -1.98
C LYS A 792 7.73 6.80 -1.92
N SER A 793 8.97 7.25 -1.77
CA SER A 793 10.11 6.35 -1.59
C SER A 793 10.16 5.66 -0.22
N PHE A 794 9.32 6.03 0.75
CA PHE A 794 9.07 5.22 1.94
C PHE A 794 8.05 4.11 1.65
N CYS A 795 6.90 4.44 1.05
CA CYS A 795 5.88 3.46 0.65
C CYS A 795 6.48 2.34 -0.23
N GLU A 796 7.20 2.71 -1.31
CA GLU A 796 7.90 1.77 -2.21
C GLU A 796 8.88 0.85 -1.45
N LYS A 797 9.58 1.37 -0.43
CA LYS A 797 10.52 0.58 0.39
C LYS A 797 9.80 -0.33 1.38
N VAL A 798 8.66 0.10 1.91
CA VAL A 798 7.84 -0.71 2.80
C VAL A 798 7.20 -1.85 2.02
N GLU A 799 6.55 -1.57 0.88
CA GLU A 799 5.96 -2.57 -0.03
C GLU A 799 7.00 -3.61 -0.48
N HIS A 800 8.24 -3.20 -0.73
CA HIS A 800 9.34 -4.12 -1.04
C HIS A 800 9.78 -5.00 0.15
N VAL A 801 9.67 -4.49 1.39
CA VAL A 801 9.98 -5.25 2.62
C VAL A 801 8.84 -6.19 3.00
N THR A 802 7.59 -5.74 2.89
CA THR A 802 6.37 -6.54 3.14
C THR A 802 6.03 -7.47 1.99
N LYS A 803 6.72 -7.38 0.85
CA LYS A 803 6.42 -8.12 -0.39
C LYS A 803 4.98 -7.90 -0.89
N GLN A 804 4.46 -6.69 -0.71
CA GLN A 804 3.08 -6.31 -1.02
C GLN A 804 2.00 -6.99 -0.13
N GLU A 805 2.33 -7.46 1.08
CA GLU A 805 1.33 -7.76 2.12
C GLU A 805 0.59 -6.51 2.63
N ILE A 806 1.16 -5.33 2.41
CA ILE A 806 0.55 -4.01 2.60
C ILE A 806 0.85 -3.19 1.35
N GLU A 807 -0.19 -2.70 0.66
CA GLU A 807 -0.15 -1.78 -0.50
C GLU A 807 -0.66 -0.40 0.00
N PHE A 808 -0.04 0.71 -0.40
CA PHE A 808 -0.48 2.06 -0.01
C PHE A 808 -1.39 2.66 -1.09
N ASP A 809 -2.70 2.58 -0.89
CA ASP A 809 -3.68 3.11 -1.83
C ASP A 809 -3.68 4.65 -1.84
N THR A 810 -3.93 5.27 -2.99
CA THR A 810 -3.81 6.72 -3.23
C THR A 810 -5.13 7.27 -3.74
N PRO A 811 -5.83 8.16 -3.01
CA PRO A 811 -7.15 8.64 -3.41
C PRO A 811 -7.20 9.38 -4.76
N PHE A 812 -8.21 9.03 -5.56
CA PHE A 812 -8.47 9.58 -6.88
C PHE A 812 -9.18 10.93 -6.76
N ARG A 813 -8.40 12.02 -6.63
CA ARG A 813 -8.93 13.39 -6.49
C ARG A 813 -9.90 13.79 -7.62
N GLU A 814 -9.70 13.28 -8.84
CA GLU A 814 -10.52 13.57 -10.02
C GLU A 814 -11.93 12.98 -9.94
N LEU A 815 -12.09 11.82 -9.27
CA LEU A 815 -13.38 11.22 -8.98
C LEU A 815 -13.99 11.75 -7.66
N GLY A 816 -13.36 12.75 -7.04
CA GLY A 816 -13.76 13.27 -5.76
C GLY A 816 -14.97 14.20 -5.84
N PHE A 817 -15.90 14.06 -4.89
CA PHE A 817 -17.10 14.88 -4.80
C PHE A 817 -17.26 15.52 -3.40
N PRO A 818 -17.79 16.74 -3.30
CA PRO A 818 -18.07 17.37 -2.01
C PRO A 818 -19.30 16.74 -1.34
N GLY A 819 -19.22 16.49 -0.04
CA GLY A 819 -20.32 16.00 0.79
C GLY A 819 -20.01 16.08 2.28
N ALA A 820 -21.01 15.96 3.13
CA ALA A 820 -20.91 16.10 4.59
C ALA A 820 -21.16 14.75 5.29
N PRO A 821 -20.13 13.90 5.48
CA PRO A 821 -20.23 12.65 6.26
C PRO A 821 -20.30 12.89 7.78
N TYR A 822 -19.94 14.09 8.22
CA TYR A 822 -19.97 14.53 9.61
C TYR A 822 -20.66 15.92 9.67
N ARG A 823 -20.05 16.91 10.34
CA ARG A 823 -20.60 18.28 10.45
C ARG A 823 -20.01 19.28 9.44
N SER A 824 -18.93 18.92 8.74
CA SER A 824 -18.28 19.73 7.70
C SER A 824 -18.52 19.13 6.31
N THR A 825 -18.68 19.98 5.30
CA THR A 825 -18.62 19.56 3.88
C THR A 825 -17.16 19.40 3.48
N VAL A 826 -16.79 18.20 3.07
CA VAL A 826 -15.41 17.80 2.74
C VAL A 826 -15.35 17.19 1.34
N LEU A 827 -14.16 17.19 0.74
CA LEU A 827 -13.94 16.48 -0.53
C LEU A 827 -13.76 14.98 -0.24
N LEU A 828 -14.79 14.19 -0.50
CA LEU A 828 -14.73 12.74 -0.46
C LEU A 828 -14.02 12.25 -1.73
N GLN A 829 -13.09 11.31 -1.58
CA GLN A 829 -12.24 10.82 -2.65
C GLN A 829 -12.34 9.29 -2.71
N PRO A 830 -12.75 8.70 -3.84
CA PRO A 830 -12.64 7.26 -4.07
C PRO A 830 -11.18 6.80 -4.07
N THR A 831 -10.97 5.53 -3.77
CA THR A 831 -9.69 4.79 -3.86
C THR A 831 -9.96 3.46 -4.59
N SER A 832 -9.00 2.53 -4.65
CA SER A 832 -9.23 1.25 -5.34
C SER A 832 -10.26 0.32 -4.66
N GLY A 833 -10.56 0.54 -3.37
CA GLY A 833 -11.55 -0.27 -2.62
C GLY A 833 -12.27 0.44 -1.47
N CYS A 834 -12.07 1.74 -1.29
CA CYS A 834 -12.72 2.56 -0.25
C CYS A 834 -13.22 3.91 -0.78
N LEU A 835 -14.24 4.48 -0.13
CA LEU A 835 -14.51 5.91 -0.17
C LEU A 835 -13.90 6.56 1.08
N VAL A 836 -13.08 7.59 0.92
CA VAL A 836 -12.37 8.23 2.05
C VAL A 836 -12.45 9.75 2.06
N ASN A 837 -12.35 10.34 3.25
CA ASN A 837 -11.76 11.67 3.43
C ASN A 837 -10.68 11.57 4.51
N LEU A 838 -9.47 12.01 4.19
CA LEU A 838 -8.31 11.91 5.08
C LEU A 838 -7.73 13.28 5.48
N THR A 839 -8.18 14.39 4.89
CA THR A 839 -7.56 15.72 5.09
C THR A 839 -8.00 16.34 6.42
N GLU A 840 -9.28 16.20 6.77
CA GLU A 840 -9.85 16.61 8.06
C GLU A 840 -9.77 15.50 9.12
N TRP A 841 -9.95 15.88 10.38
CA TRP A 841 -10.07 14.97 11.52
C TRP A 841 -11.40 15.21 12.25
N PRO A 842 -12.22 14.18 12.53
CA PRO A 842 -11.96 12.75 12.32
C PRO A 842 -11.97 12.35 10.83
N PRO A 843 -11.16 11.37 10.43
CA PRO A 843 -11.16 10.85 9.06
C PRO A 843 -12.47 10.11 8.78
N PHE A 844 -12.78 9.97 7.50
CA PHE A 844 -13.87 9.16 6.98
C PHE A 844 -13.29 8.02 6.15
N VAL A 845 -13.67 6.77 6.44
CA VAL A 845 -13.25 5.59 5.69
C VAL A 845 -14.41 4.60 5.61
N ILE A 846 -14.91 4.35 4.41
CA ILE A 846 -15.85 3.26 4.11
C ILE A 846 -15.15 2.28 3.17
N SER A 847 -15.04 1.01 3.59
CA SER A 847 -14.65 -0.09 2.69
C SER A 847 -15.83 -0.46 1.80
N LEU A 848 -15.66 -0.44 0.49
CA LEU A 848 -16.72 -0.80 -0.46
C LEU A 848 -17.09 -2.29 -0.33
N GLU A 849 -16.13 -3.15 0.02
CA GLU A 849 -16.35 -4.56 0.36
C GLU A 849 -17.39 -4.77 1.49
N ASP A 850 -17.49 -3.82 2.43
CA ASP A 850 -18.42 -3.90 3.58
C ASP A 850 -19.85 -3.42 3.24
N VAL A 851 -20.06 -2.80 2.08
CA VAL A 851 -21.35 -2.21 1.66
C VAL A 851 -22.25 -3.30 1.06
N GLU A 852 -23.52 -3.31 1.44
CA GLU A 852 -24.56 -4.15 0.84
C GLU A 852 -25.25 -3.36 -0.30
N LEU A 853 -25.76 -2.17 0.01
CA LEU A 853 -26.36 -1.24 -0.96
C LEU A 853 -26.13 0.21 -0.55
N VAL A 854 -26.44 1.11 -1.49
CA VAL A 854 -26.53 2.55 -1.26
C VAL A 854 -27.97 3.03 -1.51
N HIS A 855 -28.49 3.93 -0.68
CA HIS A 855 -29.75 4.61 -0.95
C HIS A 855 -29.51 6.12 -1.06
N PHE A 856 -29.98 6.74 -2.14
CA PHE A 856 -29.96 8.19 -2.31
C PHE A 856 -31.26 8.78 -1.77
N GLU A 857 -31.18 9.56 -0.69
CA GLU A 857 -32.33 10.27 -0.12
C GLU A 857 -32.43 11.69 -0.68
N ARG A 858 -33.65 12.24 -0.68
CA ARG A 858 -33.94 13.62 -1.09
C ARG A 858 -33.58 13.90 -2.56
N VAL A 859 -33.67 12.88 -3.42
CA VAL A 859 -33.48 13.02 -4.88
C VAL A 859 -34.71 13.67 -5.49
N GLN A 860 -34.74 15.00 -5.50
CA GLN A 860 -35.86 15.78 -6.05
C GLN A 860 -35.35 17.02 -6.80
N PHE A 861 -35.91 17.29 -7.98
CA PHE A 861 -35.50 18.40 -8.87
C PHE A 861 -35.56 19.81 -8.24
N GLN A 862 -36.32 19.99 -7.16
CA GLN A 862 -36.41 21.27 -6.43
C GLN A 862 -35.25 21.49 -5.45
N LEU A 863 -34.58 20.43 -5.02
CA LEU A 863 -33.49 20.49 -4.05
C LEU A 863 -32.15 20.67 -4.77
N LYS A 864 -31.24 21.43 -4.17
CA LYS A 864 -29.88 21.66 -4.71
C LYS A 864 -28.92 20.53 -4.37
N ASN A 865 -29.18 19.84 -3.26
CA ASN A 865 -28.35 18.77 -2.72
C ASN A 865 -29.24 17.57 -2.36
N PHE A 866 -28.69 16.37 -2.52
CA PHE A 866 -29.24 15.10 -2.05
C PHE A 866 -28.34 14.52 -0.94
N ASP A 867 -28.80 13.44 -0.29
CA ASP A 867 -27.98 12.68 0.68
C ASP A 867 -27.78 11.23 0.20
N MET A 868 -26.75 10.57 0.70
CA MET A 868 -26.39 9.20 0.33
C MET A 868 -26.14 8.34 1.57
N VAL A 869 -26.89 7.25 1.71
CA VAL A 869 -26.86 6.33 2.86
C VAL A 869 -26.16 5.03 2.45
N PHE A 870 -25.10 4.66 3.15
CA PHE A 870 -24.45 3.35 3.04
C PHE A 870 -25.06 2.34 4.02
N VAL A 871 -25.64 1.27 3.48
CA VAL A 871 -26.09 0.09 4.23
C VAL A 871 -25.00 -0.97 4.17
N PHE A 872 -24.66 -1.58 5.29
CA PHE A 872 -23.55 -2.54 5.39
C PHE A 872 -24.01 -4.00 5.36
N LYS A 873 -23.10 -4.90 4.95
CA LYS A 873 -23.30 -6.36 4.93
C LYS A 873 -23.51 -6.99 6.31
N ASP A 874 -23.11 -6.29 7.38
CA ASP A 874 -23.44 -6.62 8.77
C ASP A 874 -24.53 -5.67 9.26
N TYR A 875 -25.78 -6.15 9.34
CA TYR A 875 -26.92 -5.34 9.75
C TYR A 875 -26.86 -4.86 11.22
N ASN A 876 -25.93 -5.37 12.03
CA ASN A 876 -25.66 -4.84 13.38
C ASN A 876 -24.82 -3.54 13.33
N ARG A 877 -24.13 -3.28 12.22
CA ARG A 877 -23.39 -2.04 11.99
C ARG A 877 -24.36 -0.94 11.58
N LYS A 878 -24.36 0.16 12.34
CA LYS A 878 -25.14 1.35 11.98
C LYS A 878 -24.79 1.82 10.57
N VAL A 879 -25.82 2.16 9.79
CA VAL A 879 -25.69 2.84 8.50
C VAL A 879 -24.92 4.15 8.65
N VAL A 880 -24.27 4.59 7.58
CA VAL A 880 -23.51 5.85 7.54
C VAL A 880 -24.09 6.73 6.43
N MET A 881 -24.40 7.98 6.75
CA MET A 881 -25.03 8.93 5.84
C MET A 881 -24.02 10.01 5.45
N ILE A 882 -23.98 10.36 4.17
CA ILE A 882 -23.24 11.50 3.63
C ILE A 882 -24.27 12.50 3.15
N ASN A 883 -24.33 13.64 3.84
CA ASN A 883 -25.35 14.65 3.59
C ASN A 883 -24.88 15.70 2.58
N ALA A 884 -25.81 16.46 2.03
CA ALA A 884 -25.56 17.71 1.29
C ALA A 884 -24.62 17.55 0.06
N ILE A 885 -24.75 16.44 -0.68
CA ILE A 885 -24.03 16.22 -1.94
C ILE A 885 -24.73 17.03 -3.06
N PRO A 886 -24.04 17.88 -3.84
CA PRO A 886 -24.68 18.68 -4.88
C PRO A 886 -25.31 17.83 -6.00
N MET A 887 -26.54 18.17 -6.41
CA MET A 887 -27.29 17.41 -7.43
C MET A 887 -26.57 17.29 -8.78
N ASN A 888 -25.70 18.23 -9.13
CA ASN A 888 -24.89 18.14 -10.36
C ASN A 888 -23.79 17.06 -10.31
N MET A 889 -23.62 16.38 -9.17
CA MET A 889 -22.75 15.22 -9.01
C MET A 889 -23.53 13.90 -8.95
N LEU A 890 -24.87 13.91 -9.00
CA LEU A 890 -25.71 12.72 -8.85
C LEU A 890 -25.34 11.63 -9.87
N ASP A 891 -25.28 11.99 -11.15
CA ASP A 891 -24.95 11.05 -12.23
C ASP A 891 -23.50 10.55 -12.14
N HIS A 892 -22.57 11.40 -11.70
CA HIS A 892 -21.17 11.02 -11.46
C HIS A 892 -21.06 10.01 -10.31
N VAL A 893 -21.82 10.19 -9.23
CA VAL A 893 -21.84 9.25 -8.09
C VAL A 893 -22.57 7.95 -8.48
N LYS A 894 -23.67 8.01 -9.26
CA LYS A 894 -24.34 6.82 -9.83
C LYS A 894 -23.40 6.03 -10.75
N GLU A 895 -22.68 6.68 -11.65
CA GLU A 895 -21.72 6.03 -12.55
C GLU A 895 -20.55 5.41 -11.77
N TRP A 896 -20.04 6.10 -10.74
CA TRP A 896 -19.04 5.55 -9.83
C TRP A 896 -19.54 4.29 -9.09
N LEU A 897 -20.77 4.28 -8.56
CA LEU A 897 -21.32 3.10 -7.91
C LEU A 897 -21.56 1.92 -8.88
N ASN A 898 -22.01 2.20 -10.12
CA ASN A 898 -22.05 1.19 -11.19
C ASN A 898 -20.65 0.60 -11.44
N SER A 899 -19.61 1.45 -11.53
CA SER A 899 -18.22 0.98 -11.73
C SER A 899 -17.62 0.19 -10.55
N CYS A 900 -18.33 0.11 -9.42
CA CYS A 900 -17.95 -0.65 -8.23
C CYS A 900 -18.84 -1.90 -8.01
N ASP A 901 -19.71 -2.26 -8.95
CA ASP A 901 -20.72 -3.33 -8.83
C ASP A 901 -21.69 -3.16 -7.63
N ILE A 902 -21.93 -1.93 -7.17
CA ILE A 902 -22.81 -1.65 -6.02
C ILE A 902 -24.23 -1.33 -6.49
N ARG A 903 -25.22 -2.03 -5.92
CA ARG A 903 -26.64 -1.69 -6.10
C ARG A 903 -26.96 -0.39 -5.37
N TYR A 904 -27.53 0.58 -6.09
CA TYR A 904 -28.12 1.79 -5.50
C TYR A 904 -29.62 1.89 -5.76
N SER A 905 -30.36 2.50 -4.83
CA SER A 905 -31.76 2.92 -4.98
C SER A 905 -31.90 4.42 -4.72
N GLU A 906 -33.04 5.02 -5.06
CA GLU A 906 -33.27 6.45 -4.91
C GLU A 906 -34.68 6.75 -4.36
N GLY A 907 -34.77 7.74 -3.48
CA GLY A 907 -35.99 8.12 -2.77
C GLY A 907 -36.10 9.62 -2.56
N ILE A 908 -37.34 10.11 -2.56
CA ILE A 908 -37.67 11.53 -2.30
C ILE A 908 -37.68 11.80 -0.79
N GLN A 909 -38.16 10.84 0.00
CA GLN A 909 -38.26 10.91 1.46
C GLN A 909 -36.92 10.59 2.14
N SER A 910 -36.81 10.92 3.44
CA SER A 910 -35.70 10.49 4.30
C SER A 910 -36.19 9.45 5.28
N LEU A 911 -35.46 8.34 5.43
CA LEU A 911 -35.97 7.13 6.08
C LEU A 911 -35.43 6.97 7.51
N ASN A 912 -36.26 6.44 8.41
CA ASN A 912 -35.81 6.11 9.77
C ASN A 912 -35.06 4.77 9.79
N TRP A 913 -33.80 4.79 9.33
CA TRP A 913 -32.90 3.64 9.32
C TRP A 913 -32.73 2.96 10.69
N THR A 914 -32.88 3.69 11.80
CA THR A 914 -32.80 3.09 13.15
C THR A 914 -34.04 2.25 13.49
N LYS A 915 -35.19 2.51 12.86
CA LYS A 915 -36.38 1.64 12.90
C LYS A 915 -36.24 0.48 11.90
N ILE A 916 -35.88 0.78 10.64
CA ILE A 916 -35.77 -0.22 9.57
C ILE A 916 -34.75 -1.32 9.91
N MET A 917 -33.54 -0.95 10.31
CA MET A 917 -32.49 -1.92 10.67
C MET A 917 -32.85 -2.76 11.90
N LYS A 918 -33.74 -2.28 12.79
CA LYS A 918 -34.30 -3.10 13.87
C LYS A 918 -35.26 -4.14 13.34
N THR A 919 -36.26 -3.74 12.54
CA THR A 919 -37.19 -4.70 11.91
C THR A 919 -36.44 -5.81 11.17
N ILE A 920 -35.40 -5.46 10.40
CA ILE A 920 -34.54 -6.43 9.69
C ILE A 920 -33.75 -7.34 10.65
N THR A 921 -33.29 -6.83 11.81
CA THR A 921 -32.52 -7.65 12.78
C THR A 921 -33.39 -8.46 13.74
N ASP A 922 -34.66 -8.08 13.89
CA ASP A 922 -35.69 -8.82 14.64
C ASP A 922 -36.29 -9.96 13.80
N ASP A 923 -36.48 -9.76 12.48
CA ASP A 923 -36.86 -10.80 11.50
C ASP A 923 -36.11 -10.64 10.16
N PHE A 924 -35.04 -11.42 9.98
CA PHE A 924 -34.28 -11.48 8.72
C PHE A 924 -34.96 -12.30 7.63
N GLU A 925 -35.79 -13.28 7.98
CA GLU A 925 -36.29 -14.28 7.01
C GLU A 925 -37.53 -13.75 6.31
N GLY A 926 -38.50 -13.23 7.06
CA GLY A 926 -39.66 -12.51 6.52
C GLY A 926 -39.27 -11.25 5.73
N PHE A 927 -38.16 -10.60 6.05
CA PHE A 927 -37.63 -9.49 5.25
C PHE A 927 -37.29 -9.93 3.82
N PHE A 928 -36.53 -11.02 3.64
CA PHE A 928 -36.15 -11.49 2.31
C PHE A 928 -37.26 -12.27 1.58
N GLU A 929 -38.29 -12.75 2.28
CA GLU A 929 -39.50 -13.28 1.63
C GLU A 929 -40.37 -12.16 1.04
N ASN A 930 -40.51 -11.03 1.75
CA ASN A 930 -41.29 -9.86 1.31
C ASN A 930 -40.54 -8.95 0.29
N GLY A 931 -39.67 -9.53 -0.54
CA GLY A 931 -38.92 -8.79 -1.57
C GLY A 931 -37.66 -8.06 -1.08
N GLY A 932 -37.30 -8.15 0.20
CA GLY A 932 -36.06 -7.60 0.73
C GLY A 932 -35.97 -6.09 0.53
N TRP A 933 -35.04 -5.64 -0.31
CA TRP A 933 -34.78 -4.21 -0.53
C TRP A 933 -35.67 -3.56 -1.62
N SER A 934 -36.61 -4.30 -2.22
CA SER A 934 -37.47 -3.78 -3.28
C SER A 934 -38.40 -2.63 -2.85
N PHE A 935 -38.70 -2.49 -1.55
CA PHE A 935 -39.48 -1.36 -1.01
C PHE A 935 -38.78 0.01 -1.15
N LEU A 936 -37.51 0.03 -1.56
CA LEU A 936 -36.75 1.25 -1.86
C LEU A 936 -36.76 1.64 -3.34
N ASP A 937 -37.38 0.84 -4.22
CA ASP A 937 -37.45 1.14 -5.66
C ASP A 937 -38.80 1.82 -6.00
N PRO A 938 -38.80 2.96 -6.72
CA PRO A 938 -40.00 3.77 -6.94
C PRO A 938 -41.10 3.13 -7.82
N GLU A 939 -40.92 1.89 -8.28
CA GLU A 939 -41.95 1.11 -8.98
C GLU A 939 -42.92 0.40 -8.00
N SER A 940 -42.59 0.25 -6.70
CA SER A 940 -43.48 -0.44 -5.75
C SER A 940 -44.70 0.37 -5.31
N ASP A 941 -44.64 1.70 -5.39
CA ASP A 941 -45.74 2.62 -5.06
C ASP A 941 -46.70 2.86 -6.25
N ALA A 942 -46.36 2.36 -7.45
CA ALA A 942 -47.07 2.67 -8.70
C ALA A 942 -48.08 1.59 -9.15
N GLU A 943 -48.02 0.38 -8.59
CA GLU A 943 -48.86 -0.78 -8.95
C GLU A 943 -49.92 -1.09 -7.86
N ALA A 944 -50.20 -0.14 -6.95
CA ALA A 944 -51.07 -0.31 -5.79
C ALA A 944 -52.14 0.79 -5.65
N ALA A 945 -52.48 1.48 -6.75
CA ALA A 945 -53.32 2.68 -6.74
C ALA A 945 -54.25 2.81 -7.98
N ASP A 946 -55.10 1.81 -8.22
CA ASP A 946 -56.41 1.91 -8.89
C ASP A 946 -57.15 0.55 -8.72
N GLU A 947 -58.49 0.56 -8.55
CA GLU A 947 -59.41 -0.59 -8.30
C GLU A 947 -59.10 -1.38 -6.97
N ASP A 948 -59.83 -1.25 -5.86
CA ASP A 948 -61.19 -0.72 -5.59
C ASP A 948 -61.29 0.04 -4.25
N ASP A 949 -62.03 1.16 -4.22
CA ASP A 949 -62.62 1.78 -3.01
C ASP A 949 -64.06 1.25 -2.82
N GLU A 950 -64.40 0.63 -1.68
CA GLU A 950 -65.77 0.66 -1.12
C GLU A 950 -65.80 0.28 0.39
N ASP A 951 -66.12 1.28 1.22
CA ASP A 951 -66.72 1.27 2.56
C ASP A 951 -66.18 0.37 3.71
N GLU A 952 -65.51 1.00 4.69
CA GLU A 952 -66.02 1.11 6.09
C GLU A 952 -65.21 2.18 6.88
N GLU A 953 -65.69 3.43 6.93
CA GLU A 953 -65.17 4.48 7.84
C GLU A 953 -65.85 4.43 9.23
N ASP A 954 -65.05 4.67 10.28
CA ASP A 954 -65.39 5.09 11.64
C ASP A 954 -66.46 4.35 12.48
N GLU A 955 -66.01 3.57 13.48
CA GLU A 955 -66.71 3.53 14.78
C GLU A 955 -65.76 3.42 16.02
N VAL A 956 -65.37 4.58 16.53
CA VAL A 956 -65.22 4.96 17.96
C VAL A 956 -64.38 4.11 18.94
N TYR A 957 -63.37 4.76 19.53
CA TYR A 957 -63.12 4.69 20.99
C TYR A 957 -62.96 6.12 21.54
N GLU A 958 -63.83 6.52 22.48
CA GLU A 958 -63.91 7.89 22.99
C GLU A 958 -62.77 8.26 23.97
N PRO A 959 -62.16 9.45 23.81
CA PRO A 959 -61.53 10.17 24.90
C PRO A 959 -62.49 11.25 25.45
N THR A 960 -63.14 11.00 26.59
CA THR A 960 -63.95 12.03 27.26
C THR A 960 -63.07 13.01 28.04
N ASP A 961 -63.04 14.27 27.59
CA ASP A 961 -63.50 15.48 28.32
C ASP A 961 -63.32 15.54 29.85
N VAL A 962 -62.87 16.63 30.50
CA VAL A 962 -62.37 17.99 30.13
C VAL A 962 -61.52 18.51 31.36
N ASP A 963 -60.84 19.67 31.44
CA ASP A 963 -60.85 20.98 30.75
C ASP A 963 -59.41 21.54 30.51
N ASP A 964 -59.35 22.66 29.77
CA ASP A 964 -58.30 23.64 29.44
C ASP A 964 -57.07 23.88 30.37
N GLU A 965 -55.90 24.24 29.79
CA GLU A 965 -55.43 25.66 29.72
C GLU A 965 -54.06 25.86 28.97
N ASP A 966 -54.02 26.91 28.14
CA ASP A 966 -52.92 27.79 27.63
C ASP A 966 -51.41 27.40 27.48
N PHE A 967 -50.94 27.58 26.23
CA PHE A 967 -49.81 28.41 25.74
C PHE A 967 -48.30 28.27 26.17
N SER A 968 -47.45 28.64 25.18
CA SER A 968 -46.04 29.11 25.21
C SER A 968 -44.85 28.11 25.28
N GLU A 969 -44.04 28.14 24.20
CA GLU A 969 -42.56 28.35 24.10
C GLU A 969 -41.64 27.61 25.13
N ASP A 970 -40.54 26.93 24.77
CA ASP A 970 -39.42 27.42 23.96
C ASP A 970 -38.41 26.28 23.57
N GLU A 971 -37.37 26.61 22.81
CA GLU A 971 -36.27 25.70 22.42
C GLU A 971 -35.14 25.55 23.49
N ASP A 972 -34.61 24.33 23.70
CA ASP A 972 -33.24 24.12 24.22
C ASP A 972 -32.78 22.66 23.96
N SER A 973 -31.98 22.38 22.92
CA SER A 973 -30.50 22.44 22.87
C SER A 973 -29.77 21.23 23.52
N GLU A 974 -29.15 20.37 22.70
CA GLU A 974 -28.19 19.35 23.18
C GLU A 974 -26.84 20.01 23.53
N TYR A 975 -26.80 20.68 24.68
CA TYR A 975 -25.63 21.40 25.17
C TYR A 975 -24.45 20.45 25.47
N SER A 976 -23.43 20.47 24.62
CA SER A 976 -22.23 19.64 24.76
C SER A 976 -21.25 20.24 25.77
N GLU A 977 -21.59 20.20 27.06
CA GLU A 977 -20.76 20.80 28.11
C GLU A 977 -19.46 20.01 28.35
N ALA A 978 -18.32 20.69 28.20
CA ALA A 978 -17.02 20.20 28.61
C ALA A 978 -16.72 20.68 30.03
N SER A 979 -16.86 19.79 31.03
CA SER A 979 -16.38 20.07 32.38
C SER A 979 -14.87 19.78 32.48
N GLU A 980 -14.04 20.77 32.15
CA GLU A 980 -12.79 20.94 32.88
C GLU A 980 -13.13 21.34 34.33
N ASP A 981 -12.31 20.93 35.28
CA ASP A 981 -12.23 21.55 36.61
C ASP A 981 -10.82 21.27 37.12
N ASP A 982 -10.08 22.33 37.45
CA ASP A 982 -8.73 22.23 38.01
C ASP A 982 -8.81 22.14 39.55
N SER A 983 -7.70 22.24 40.26
CA SER A 983 -7.71 22.36 41.73
C SER A 983 -6.50 23.13 42.23
N ASP A 984 -6.63 24.46 42.27
CA ASP A 984 -5.64 25.38 42.83
C ASP A 984 -5.39 25.14 44.33
N GLU A 985 -4.12 25.25 44.73
CA GLU A 985 -3.62 25.97 45.92
C GLU A 985 -2.09 25.76 46.05
N ALA A 986 -1.24 26.72 46.43
CA ALA A 986 -1.22 28.18 46.31
C ALA A 986 0.15 28.68 46.82
N SER A 987 0.79 29.67 46.17
CA SER A 987 1.66 30.70 46.81
C SER A 987 2.34 31.64 45.80
N GLU A 988 1.90 32.90 45.75
CA GLU A 988 2.68 34.18 45.73
C GLU A 988 3.84 34.37 44.69
N GLU A 989 4.16 35.59 44.18
CA GLU A 989 4.02 36.94 44.77
C GLU A 989 3.98 38.07 43.69
N LEU A 990 3.04 39.04 43.86
CA LEU A 990 2.99 40.46 43.38
C LEU A 990 3.15 40.88 41.88
N GLY A 991 2.23 41.75 41.40
CA GLY A 991 2.42 42.58 40.18
C GLY A 991 1.19 43.35 39.62
N SER A 992 0.86 44.53 40.19
CA SER A 992 -0.19 45.49 39.71
C SER A 992 0.10 46.05 38.29
N SER A 993 -0.83 46.58 37.46
CA SER A 993 -2.14 47.22 37.73
C SER A 993 -3.14 47.14 36.53
N GLU A 994 -4.36 47.66 36.74
CA GLU A 994 -5.48 47.73 35.78
C GLU A 994 -5.29 48.73 34.61
N GLU A 995 -5.84 48.42 33.43
CA GLU A 995 -6.58 49.37 32.57
C GLU A 995 -7.61 48.60 31.71
N SER A 996 -8.75 49.20 31.39
CA SER A 996 -9.90 48.47 30.76
C SER A 996 -9.72 48.28 29.26
N GLY A 997 -10.00 47.07 28.77
CA GLY A 997 -10.30 46.85 27.36
C GLY A 997 -11.62 47.51 26.96
N LYS A 998 -11.75 47.90 25.69
CA LYS A 998 -13.00 48.38 25.08
C LYS A 998 -13.95 47.21 24.79
N ASP A 999 -15.25 47.49 24.75
CA ASP A 999 -16.28 46.53 24.33
C ASP A 999 -16.44 46.51 22.79
N TRP A 1000 -17.09 45.47 22.25
CA TRP A 1000 -17.21 45.22 20.81
C TRP A 1000 -17.94 46.34 20.04
N SER A 1001 -18.83 47.09 20.71
CA SER A 1001 -19.51 48.25 20.11
C SER A 1001 -18.54 49.36 19.69
N ASP A 1002 -17.43 49.55 20.42
CA ASP A 1002 -16.43 50.55 20.06
C ASP A 1002 -15.61 50.09 18.84
N LEU A 1003 -15.32 48.78 18.73
CA LEU A 1003 -14.58 48.21 17.61
C LEU A 1003 -15.40 48.20 16.32
N GLU A 1004 -16.71 47.93 16.42
CA GLU A 1004 -17.63 47.98 15.29
C GLU A 1004 -17.87 49.43 14.82
N ALA A 1005 -17.91 50.39 15.75
CA ALA A 1005 -17.92 51.82 15.43
C ALA A 1005 -16.61 52.29 14.77
N GLU A 1006 -15.45 51.90 15.30
CA GLU A 1006 -14.12 52.26 14.79
C GLU A 1006 -13.90 51.69 13.36
N ALA A 1007 -14.40 50.47 13.09
CA ALA A 1007 -14.41 49.89 11.74
C ALA A 1007 -15.37 50.61 10.77
N ALA A 1008 -16.57 50.99 11.22
CA ALA A 1008 -17.52 51.75 10.40
C ALA A 1008 -17.01 53.17 10.07
N GLU A 1009 -16.25 53.79 10.99
CA GLU A 1009 -15.68 55.12 10.80
C GLU A 1009 -14.51 55.10 9.79
N GLU A 1010 -13.66 54.06 9.77
CA GLU A 1010 -12.62 53.90 8.73
C GLU A 1010 -13.21 53.74 7.31
N ASP A 1011 -14.27 52.94 7.15
CA ASP A 1011 -14.86 52.71 5.82
C ASP A 1011 -15.62 53.96 5.32
N MET A 1012 -16.20 54.76 6.22
CA MET A 1012 -16.66 56.12 5.90
C MET A 1012 -15.52 57.03 5.43
N ASN A 1013 -14.36 56.96 6.08
CA ASN A 1013 -13.19 57.80 5.78
C ASN A 1013 -12.57 57.47 4.40
N ARG A 1014 -12.70 56.22 3.93
CA ARG A 1014 -12.34 55.82 2.55
C ARG A 1014 -13.28 56.36 1.47
N GLY A 1015 -14.54 56.64 1.80
CA GLY A 1015 -15.57 57.01 0.83
C GLY A 1015 -15.51 58.45 0.31
N GLN A 1016 -14.63 59.32 0.84
CA GLN A 1016 -14.78 60.78 0.72
C GLN A 1016 -13.58 61.53 0.10
N TYR A 1017 -12.87 60.93 -0.87
CA TYR A 1017 -12.00 61.66 -1.79
C TYR A 1017 -12.24 61.32 -3.26
N ASN A 1018 -12.41 62.37 -4.08
CA ASN A 1018 -12.53 62.38 -5.55
C ASN A 1018 -13.85 61.86 -6.16
N ALA A 1019 -14.94 62.56 -5.86
CA ALA A 1019 -15.85 62.99 -6.92
C ALA A 1019 -15.44 64.41 -7.38
N GLU A 1020 -15.88 64.82 -8.59
CA GLU A 1020 -15.44 66.03 -9.32
C GLU A 1020 -13.98 65.93 -9.84
N ASP A 1021 -13.62 66.31 -11.07
CA ASP A 1021 -14.30 67.17 -12.06
C ASP A 1021 -14.34 66.56 -13.50
N TYR A 1022 -14.88 67.30 -14.47
CA TYR A 1022 -15.57 66.82 -15.69
C TYR A 1022 -14.83 66.90 -17.06
N ASP A 1023 -15.30 66.03 -17.97
CA ASP A 1023 -15.63 66.26 -19.39
C ASP A 1023 -14.72 65.83 -20.59
N SER A 1024 -15.43 65.23 -21.56
CA SER A 1024 -15.19 65.20 -23.01
C SER A 1024 -14.12 64.21 -23.56
N LYS A 1025 -14.30 63.52 -24.69
CA LYS A 1025 -15.32 63.64 -25.78
C LYS A 1025 -15.93 62.29 -26.21
N ARG A 1026 -17.12 62.36 -26.82
CA ARG A 1026 -17.95 61.26 -27.35
C ARG A 1026 -17.60 60.79 -28.76
N GLY A 1027 -17.99 59.55 -29.06
CA GLY A 1027 -18.25 58.98 -30.40
C GLY A 1027 -17.98 57.47 -30.39
N LYS A 1028 -18.84 56.55 -30.85
CA LYS A 1028 -20.08 56.54 -31.66
C LYS A 1028 -20.92 55.29 -31.22
N SER A 1029 -22.19 55.03 -31.57
CA SER A 1029 -23.33 55.76 -32.19
C SER A 1029 -24.59 54.86 -32.13
N SER A 1030 -25.81 55.43 -32.25
CA SER A 1030 -27.06 54.90 -32.89
C SER A 1030 -27.41 53.39 -32.84
N SER A 1031 -28.66 52.92 -32.65
CA SER A 1031 -30.01 53.48 -32.92
C SER A 1031 -31.08 52.44 -32.46
N SER A 1032 -32.38 52.72 -32.27
CA SER A 1032 -33.18 53.97 -32.20
C SER A 1032 -34.64 53.67 -31.78
N SER A 1033 -35.36 54.70 -31.28
CA SER A 1033 -36.85 54.84 -31.22
C SER A 1033 -37.67 53.87 -30.33
N SER A 1034 -38.80 54.27 -29.71
CA SER A 1034 -39.50 55.58 -29.72
C SER A 1034 -40.38 55.88 -28.49
N LYS A 1035 -40.16 57.07 -27.91
CA LYS A 1035 -41.15 58.09 -27.46
C LYS A 1035 -42.36 57.75 -26.53
N HIS A 1036 -42.21 58.25 -25.31
CA HIS A 1036 -43.08 59.23 -24.61
C HIS A 1036 -44.37 58.86 -23.86
N LYS A 1037 -44.57 59.67 -22.80
CA LYS A 1037 -45.71 59.83 -21.85
C LYS A 1037 -45.84 58.71 -20.79
N GLY A 1038 -46.12 59.02 -19.52
CA GLY A 1038 -46.07 60.35 -18.89
C GLY A 1038 -46.89 60.49 -17.60
N GLY A 1039 -46.25 60.98 -16.54
CA GLY A 1039 -46.84 61.27 -15.23
C GLY A 1039 -47.14 60.03 -14.37
N SER A 1040 -47.43 60.11 -13.06
CA SER A 1040 -47.08 61.08 -12.00
C SER A 1040 -48.02 60.83 -10.81
N SER A 1041 -47.59 60.06 -9.81
CA SER A 1041 -48.16 60.04 -8.44
C SER A 1041 -47.35 59.08 -7.55
N SER A 1042 -47.42 59.15 -6.22
CA SER A 1042 -47.06 60.27 -5.33
C SER A 1042 -47.20 59.84 -3.86
N HIS A 1043 -46.46 60.51 -2.95
CA HIS A 1043 -46.67 60.49 -1.48
C HIS A 1043 -46.41 59.14 -0.76
N HIS A 1044 -46.04 59.07 0.53
CA HIS A 1044 -45.53 60.09 1.47
C HIS A 1044 -44.71 59.41 2.60
N SER A 1045 -43.60 60.00 3.08
CA SER A 1045 -43.41 60.67 4.40
C SER A 1045 -43.36 59.77 5.65
N SER A 1046 -42.55 60.00 6.70
CA SER A 1046 -41.44 60.96 6.93
C SER A 1046 -40.84 60.79 8.35
N SER A 1047 -39.76 61.54 8.64
CA SER A 1047 -39.32 62.02 9.99
C SER A 1047 -38.55 61.01 10.89
N SER A 1048 -37.67 61.41 11.83
CA SER A 1048 -36.83 62.62 12.05
C SER A 1048 -35.94 62.45 13.32
N SER A 1049 -34.91 63.24 13.67
CA SER A 1049 -33.87 64.05 12.97
C SER A 1049 -32.95 64.78 14.01
N LYS A 1050 -31.87 65.46 13.58
CA LYS A 1050 -31.12 66.55 14.30
C LYS A 1050 -30.16 66.09 15.46
N HIS A 1051 -29.14 66.85 15.93
CA HIS A 1051 -28.64 68.23 15.67
C HIS A 1051 -27.16 68.46 16.17
N LYS A 1052 -26.36 69.29 15.46
CA LYS A 1052 -25.45 70.42 15.95
C LYS A 1052 -24.40 70.21 17.09
N SER A 1053 -23.31 70.99 17.27
CA SER A 1053 -22.53 71.98 16.46
C SER A 1053 -21.30 72.56 17.22
N SER A 1054 -20.37 73.26 16.53
CA SER A 1054 -19.47 74.37 17.01
C SER A 1054 -18.34 74.06 18.04
N SER A 1055 -17.19 74.78 18.14
CA SER A 1055 -16.55 75.86 17.31
C SER A 1055 -15.12 76.27 17.81
N SER A 1056 -14.38 77.02 16.95
CA SER A 1056 -13.36 78.08 17.28
C SER A 1056 -11.92 77.69 17.69
N SER A 1057 -10.86 78.52 17.53
CA SER A 1057 -10.54 79.58 16.54
C SER A 1057 -9.09 80.16 16.64
N SER A 1058 -8.48 80.51 15.49
CA SER A 1058 -7.28 81.40 15.29
C SER A 1058 -5.90 80.91 15.79
N SER A 1059 -4.75 81.14 15.12
CA SER A 1059 -4.35 82.08 14.03
C SER A 1059 -3.15 81.49 13.21
N HIS A 1060 -2.37 82.11 12.28
CA HIS A 1060 -2.26 83.51 11.84
C HIS A 1060 -1.82 83.73 10.34
N HIS A 1061 -0.51 83.83 10.03
CA HIS A 1061 0.09 84.47 8.82
C HIS A 1061 1.52 83.93 8.51
N LYS A 1062 2.16 84.01 7.31
CA LYS A 1062 1.85 84.63 5.98
C LYS A 1062 2.83 84.14 4.86
N SER A 1063 2.39 84.11 3.58
CA SER A 1063 3.14 84.32 2.29
C SER A 1063 4.38 83.45 1.91
N SER A 1064 4.76 83.18 0.64
CA SER A 1064 4.07 83.32 -0.68
C SER A 1064 4.85 82.72 -1.88
N HIS A 1065 4.14 82.08 -2.82
CA HIS A 1065 4.33 82.04 -4.30
C HIS A 1065 5.57 81.45 -5.05
N LYS A 1066 5.20 80.67 -6.09
CA LYS A 1066 5.76 80.51 -7.48
C LYS A 1066 6.57 79.24 -7.87
N SER A 1067 6.20 78.74 -9.06
CA SER A 1067 6.67 77.56 -9.85
C SER A 1067 7.91 77.90 -10.73
N PRO A 1068 8.49 77.06 -11.66
CA PRO A 1068 7.83 76.04 -12.52
C PRO A 1068 8.61 74.79 -13.11
N SER A 1069 7.87 73.71 -13.39
CA SER A 1069 7.89 72.88 -14.64
C SER A 1069 9.05 71.92 -15.07
N LYS A 1070 8.65 70.91 -15.88
CA LYS A 1070 9.42 69.98 -16.77
C LYS A 1070 10.18 68.82 -16.08
N GLY A 1071 10.35 67.63 -16.68
CA GLY A 1071 9.77 67.05 -17.93
C GLY A 1071 10.75 66.12 -18.69
N GLY A 1072 10.29 64.97 -19.23
CA GLY A 1072 11.13 64.02 -20.01
C GLY A 1072 10.35 62.95 -20.78
N SER A 1073 10.80 62.61 -22.00
CA SER A 1073 10.05 61.85 -23.04
C SER A 1073 10.96 61.43 -24.20
N SER A 1074 10.75 60.35 -24.99
CA SER A 1074 9.79 59.21 -24.96
C SER A 1074 10.16 58.15 -26.04
N SER A 1075 9.48 57.00 -26.04
CA SER A 1075 9.53 55.90 -27.05
C SER A 1075 9.32 56.31 -28.52
N LYS A 1076 9.67 55.43 -29.50
CA LYS A 1076 8.82 55.12 -30.69
C LYS A 1076 9.27 53.95 -31.58
N SER A 1077 8.34 53.47 -32.42
CA SER A 1077 8.47 52.39 -33.42
C SER A 1077 7.69 52.70 -34.73
N SER A 1078 8.09 52.10 -35.86
CA SER A 1078 7.55 52.26 -37.24
C SER A 1078 8.30 51.33 -38.23
N SER A 1079 7.95 51.07 -39.51
CA SER A 1079 6.68 51.02 -40.30
C SER A 1079 7.02 50.63 -41.78
N SER A 1080 6.21 49.98 -42.63
CA SER A 1080 5.05 49.05 -42.49
C SER A 1080 4.59 48.56 -43.91
N HIS A 1081 3.68 47.57 -43.97
CA HIS A 1081 2.74 47.23 -45.08
C HIS A 1081 3.17 46.43 -46.35
N LYS A 1082 2.17 45.65 -46.85
CA LYS A 1082 1.91 45.13 -48.23
C LYS A 1082 2.80 43.98 -48.77
N SER A 1083 2.31 42.74 -49.00
CA SER A 1083 1.35 42.19 -50.01
C SER A 1083 1.97 42.01 -51.43
N SER A 1084 1.84 40.90 -52.18
CA SER A 1084 1.07 39.64 -52.02
C SER A 1084 1.53 38.51 -52.98
N SER A 1085 0.88 37.32 -52.88
CA SER A 1085 0.67 36.26 -53.92
C SER A 1085 1.79 35.30 -54.41
N ASN A 1086 1.63 34.01 -54.03
CA ASN A 1086 1.71 32.75 -54.79
C ASN A 1086 2.99 32.23 -55.51
N HIS A 1087 3.60 31.21 -54.90
CA HIS A 1087 3.90 29.85 -55.44
C HIS A 1087 4.23 29.63 -56.94
N LYS A 1088 5.46 29.16 -57.26
CA LYS A 1088 5.76 27.72 -57.52
C LYS A 1088 7.25 27.38 -57.73
N SER A 1089 7.57 26.12 -57.42
CA SER A 1089 8.81 25.33 -57.42
C SER A 1089 9.38 24.99 -58.83
N PRO A 1090 10.42 24.12 -59.03
CA PRO A 1090 11.74 23.96 -58.36
C PRO A 1090 12.96 23.60 -59.30
N SER A 1091 14.20 23.62 -58.74
CA SER A 1091 15.38 22.77 -59.14
C SER A 1091 16.06 23.03 -60.51
N LYS A 1092 17.31 22.59 -60.86
CA LYS A 1092 18.46 21.94 -60.17
C LYS A 1092 19.75 22.00 -61.06
N SER A 1093 20.96 22.17 -60.48
CA SER A 1093 22.31 21.70 -60.98
C SER A 1093 22.86 22.17 -62.37
N SER A 1094 24.16 22.13 -62.74
CA SER A 1094 25.49 22.09 -62.06
C SER A 1094 26.66 22.23 -63.11
N ASN A 1095 27.94 22.12 -62.69
CA ASN A 1095 29.23 22.19 -63.46
C ASN A 1095 29.90 23.59 -63.60
N HIS A 1096 31.25 23.75 -63.65
CA HIS A 1096 32.37 22.81 -63.90
C HIS A 1096 33.67 23.08 -63.08
N LYS A 1097 34.32 21.98 -62.63
CA LYS A 1097 35.76 21.56 -62.70
C LYS A 1097 36.94 22.41 -62.12
N SER A 1098 38.07 21.72 -61.90
CA SER A 1098 39.24 22.04 -61.01
C SER A 1098 40.60 21.94 -61.78
N PRO A 1099 41.87 21.81 -61.23
CA PRO A 1099 42.35 21.49 -59.85
C PRO A 1099 43.70 22.10 -59.31
N SER A 1100 44.03 21.77 -58.04
CA SER A 1100 45.39 21.67 -57.40
C SER A 1100 46.09 22.97 -56.88
N LYS A 1101 46.96 22.98 -55.84
CA LYS A 1101 47.64 21.96 -54.97
C LYS A 1101 47.77 22.43 -53.48
N SER A 1102 47.98 21.48 -52.53
CA SER A 1102 48.77 21.51 -51.24
C SER A 1102 48.81 22.78 -50.33
N SER A 1103 48.77 22.76 -48.98
CA SER A 1103 48.89 21.73 -47.90
C SER A 1103 48.83 22.44 -46.51
N SER A 1104 48.63 21.88 -45.30
CA SER A 1104 48.24 20.54 -44.79
C SER A 1104 47.99 20.56 -43.24
N SER A 1105 47.49 19.43 -42.68
CA SER A 1105 47.60 18.93 -41.28
C SER A 1105 46.89 19.60 -40.07
N ASN A 1106 46.06 18.78 -39.42
CA ASN A 1106 45.65 18.73 -37.99
C ASN A 1106 44.86 19.87 -37.33
N HIS A 1107 43.71 19.50 -36.74
CA HIS A 1107 43.44 19.80 -35.32
C HIS A 1107 42.48 18.76 -34.68
N LYS A 1108 42.52 18.65 -33.35
CA LYS A 1108 41.64 17.81 -32.52
C LYS A 1108 41.42 18.51 -31.16
N SER A 1109 40.23 18.36 -30.58
CA SER A 1109 39.86 18.49 -29.14
C SER A 1109 40.72 19.33 -28.17
N GLY A 1110 40.14 20.34 -27.49
CA GLY A 1110 40.79 20.96 -26.31
C GLY A 1110 40.05 22.12 -25.62
N SER A 1111 39.32 21.81 -24.55
CA SER A 1111 39.07 22.59 -23.32
C SER A 1111 39.43 24.11 -23.20
N SER A 1112 38.40 24.90 -22.84
CA SER A 1112 38.37 25.94 -21.78
C SER A 1112 39.39 27.11 -21.71
N SER A 1113 38.84 28.33 -21.79
CA SER A 1113 39.09 29.53 -20.94
C SER A 1113 40.48 30.22 -20.90
N SER A 1114 40.56 31.41 -21.51
CA SER A 1114 41.36 32.58 -21.07
C SER A 1114 40.69 33.85 -21.63
N ASN A 1115 40.28 34.91 -20.90
CA ASN A 1115 40.85 35.71 -19.79
C ASN A 1115 41.72 36.89 -20.26
N HIS A 1116 41.24 38.13 -20.06
CA HIS A 1116 41.91 39.46 -20.08
C HIS A 1116 40.81 40.55 -20.02
N LYS A 1117 40.89 41.72 -19.35
CA LYS A 1117 41.97 42.61 -18.87
C LYS A 1117 41.56 43.26 -17.53
N SER A 1118 42.38 43.23 -16.45
CA SER A 1118 43.21 44.33 -15.88
C SER A 1118 42.46 45.65 -15.57
N SER A 1119 42.50 46.23 -14.36
CA SER A 1119 43.67 46.67 -13.55
C SER A 1119 43.37 46.73 -12.02
N SER A 1120 44.28 46.91 -11.05
CA SER A 1120 45.75 46.77 -10.94
C SER A 1120 46.25 46.76 -9.47
N SER A 1121 47.34 46.01 -9.21
CA SER A 1121 48.41 46.12 -8.16
C SER A 1121 48.43 47.29 -7.13
N SER A 1122 48.91 47.15 -5.86
CA SER A 1122 49.55 45.98 -5.19
C SER A 1122 49.93 46.13 -3.68
N SER A 1123 49.88 45.01 -2.94
CA SER A 1123 50.88 44.49 -1.94
C SER A 1123 50.92 44.92 -0.45
N ASN A 1124 51.40 43.96 0.38
CA ASN A 1124 51.77 43.98 1.82
C ASN A 1124 50.62 44.13 2.83
N HIS A 1125 50.50 43.39 3.94
CA HIS A 1125 51.33 42.42 4.73
C HIS A 1125 50.34 41.51 5.55
N LYS A 1126 50.59 40.51 6.43
CA LYS A 1126 51.67 39.58 6.95
C LYS A 1126 50.93 38.58 7.92
N SER A 1127 51.43 37.46 8.46
CA SER A 1127 52.37 36.38 8.07
C SER A 1127 52.43 35.30 9.19
N SER A 1128 53.08 34.14 8.96
CA SER A 1128 53.68 33.20 9.97
C SER A 1128 52.76 32.43 10.95
N SER A 1129 53.07 31.21 11.48
CA SER A 1129 54.13 30.20 11.20
C SER A 1129 53.93 28.87 12.00
N ASN A 1130 54.77 27.85 11.68
CA ASN A 1130 55.15 26.68 12.52
C ASN A 1130 54.20 25.45 12.61
N HIS A 1131 54.68 24.19 12.75
CA HIS A 1131 56.06 23.68 12.82
C HIS A 1131 56.26 22.22 12.30
N LYS A 1132 57.42 21.98 11.67
CA LYS A 1132 58.27 20.75 11.61
C LYS A 1132 57.69 19.33 11.38
N SER A 1133 58.16 18.73 10.27
CA SER A 1133 58.44 17.29 10.06
C SER A 1133 59.88 16.94 10.56
N PRO A 1134 60.55 15.77 10.28
CA PRO A 1134 60.23 14.56 9.49
C PRO A 1134 60.49 13.25 10.32
N SER A 1135 60.94 12.06 9.88
CA SER A 1135 61.42 11.48 8.59
C SER A 1135 61.45 9.92 8.56
N LYS A 1136 61.17 9.36 7.37
CA LYS A 1136 61.88 8.25 6.65
C LYS A 1136 62.31 6.93 7.37
N SER A 1137 61.76 5.81 6.88
CA SER A 1137 62.41 4.65 6.17
C SER A 1137 63.60 3.88 6.82
N SER A 1138 63.85 2.57 6.64
CA SER A 1138 63.40 1.54 5.65
C SER A 1138 63.83 0.10 6.05
N SER A 1139 63.26 -0.91 5.36
CA SER A 1139 63.84 -2.23 5.01
C SER A 1139 64.48 -3.17 6.07
N SER A 1140 64.04 -4.44 6.13
CA SER A 1140 64.85 -5.63 5.71
C SER A 1140 64.29 -6.99 6.20
N HIS A 1141 65.02 -8.08 5.93
CA HIS A 1141 64.61 -9.48 5.69
C HIS A 1141 64.35 -10.41 6.91
N HIS A 1142 63.55 -11.44 6.64
CA HIS A 1142 63.66 -12.87 7.04
C HIS A 1142 63.94 -13.36 8.49
N SER A 1143 63.07 -14.31 8.89
CA SER A 1143 63.37 -15.70 9.31
C SER A 1143 63.41 -16.14 10.79
N SER A 1144 62.35 -16.88 11.15
CA SER A 1144 62.39 -18.27 11.69
C SER A 1144 62.52 -18.56 13.19
N SER A 1145 61.87 -19.67 13.58
CA SER A 1145 62.12 -20.52 14.78
C SER A 1145 61.62 -19.96 16.14
N LYS A 1146 61.24 -20.77 17.15
CA LYS A 1146 60.96 -22.22 17.26
C LYS A 1146 60.31 -22.56 18.63
N SER A 1147 59.54 -23.67 18.71
CA SER A 1147 59.32 -24.56 19.89
C SER A 1147 58.77 -24.01 21.24
N SER A 1148 58.08 -24.77 22.12
CA SER A 1148 57.35 -26.06 22.01
C SER A 1148 56.62 -26.40 23.35
N SER A 1149 55.80 -27.47 23.34
CA SER A 1149 55.54 -28.42 24.47
C SER A 1149 54.82 -27.95 25.76
N SER A 1150 53.99 -28.76 26.45
CA SER A 1150 53.45 -30.10 26.14
C SER A 1150 52.41 -30.62 27.17
N HIS A 1151 51.45 -31.44 26.70
CA HIS A 1151 50.69 -32.48 27.45
C HIS A 1151 49.73 -32.01 28.59
N LYS A 1152 48.74 -32.79 29.08
CA LYS A 1152 48.47 -34.24 28.97
C LYS A 1152 46.95 -34.55 29.04
N SER A 1153 46.54 -35.75 28.62
CA SER A 1153 45.20 -36.37 28.78
C SER A 1153 45.39 -37.76 29.46
N PRO A 1154 44.42 -38.71 29.62
CA PRO A 1154 43.00 -38.75 29.17
C PRO A 1154 41.96 -39.45 30.11
N SER A 1155 40.72 -39.60 29.61
CA SER A 1155 39.81 -40.77 29.82
C SER A 1155 38.99 -40.85 31.16
N LYS A 1156 37.83 -41.56 31.26
CA LYS A 1156 37.09 -42.41 30.30
C LYS A 1156 35.61 -42.68 30.75
N SER A 1157 34.76 -43.11 29.80
CA SER A 1157 33.52 -43.94 29.96
C SER A 1157 32.32 -43.44 30.82
N SER A 1158 31.05 -43.81 30.56
CA SER A 1158 30.38 -44.42 29.37
C SER A 1158 28.85 -44.45 29.56
N SER A 1159 28.09 -44.72 28.47
CA SER A 1159 26.77 -45.42 28.42
C SER A 1159 25.54 -44.86 29.17
N SER A 1160 24.28 -45.02 28.73
CA SER A 1160 23.66 -45.34 27.43
C SER A 1160 22.11 -45.19 27.56
N SER A 1161 21.37 -45.30 26.44
CA SER A 1161 20.02 -45.94 26.29
C SER A 1161 18.92 -45.87 27.39
N SER A 1162 17.61 -45.80 27.14
CA SER A 1162 16.72 -45.44 26.00
C SER A 1162 15.27 -45.78 26.45
N HIS A 1163 14.23 -45.30 25.73
CA HIS A 1163 12.79 -45.68 25.94
C HIS A 1163 12.16 -45.25 27.30
N HIS A 1164 10.83 -45.18 27.50
CA HIS A 1164 9.71 -45.13 26.55
C HIS A 1164 8.48 -44.37 27.13
N LYS A 1165 7.67 -43.79 26.23
CA LYS A 1165 6.18 -43.78 26.19
C LYS A 1165 5.35 -43.80 27.51
N SER A 1166 4.37 -42.87 27.55
CA SER A 1166 2.93 -43.11 27.88
C SER A 1166 2.55 -43.49 29.33
N SER A 1167 1.31 -43.25 29.82
CA SER A 1167 0.18 -42.39 29.41
C SER A 1167 -0.93 -42.45 30.47
N HIS A 1168 -1.68 -41.35 30.67
CA HIS A 1168 -2.88 -41.27 31.53
C HIS A 1168 -2.61 -41.54 33.04
N GLY A 1169 -3.47 -41.15 33.98
CA GLY A 1169 -4.63 -40.26 33.87
C GLY A 1169 -5.46 -40.21 35.16
N ASP A 1170 -6.27 -39.15 35.27
CA ASP A 1170 -7.45 -39.03 36.15
C ASP A 1170 -7.34 -39.05 37.71
N LYS A 1171 -7.66 -37.86 38.26
CA LYS A 1171 -8.71 -37.60 39.29
C LYS A 1171 -8.45 -37.72 40.81
N LYS A 1172 -9.11 -36.76 41.49
CA LYS A 1172 -9.60 -36.68 42.89
C LYS A 1172 -8.65 -36.24 44.03
N ARG A 1173 -8.73 -34.93 44.31
CA ARG A 1173 -8.93 -34.29 45.65
C ARG A 1173 -9.72 -35.17 46.65
N PRO A 1174 -9.48 -35.08 47.98
CA PRO A 1174 -9.85 -33.89 48.78
C PRO A 1174 -8.78 -33.44 49.82
N ARG A 1175 -8.83 -32.17 50.27
CA ARG A 1175 -9.24 -31.68 51.61
C ARG A 1175 -8.61 -32.35 52.84
N ASP A 1176 -8.13 -31.66 53.88
CA ASP A 1176 -7.63 -30.27 54.13
C ASP A 1176 -6.65 -30.48 55.36
N ASP A 1177 -6.29 -29.63 56.34
CA ASP A 1177 -6.55 -28.23 56.75
C ASP A 1177 -5.50 -27.80 57.84
N ASP A 1178 -5.60 -26.55 58.31
CA ASP A 1178 -5.32 -26.05 59.69
C ASP A 1178 -3.89 -25.61 60.19
N ARG A 1179 -3.91 -24.46 60.90
CA ARG A 1179 -2.97 -23.86 61.91
C ARG A 1179 -1.57 -23.24 61.57
N HIS A 1180 -1.53 -21.91 61.79
CA HIS A 1180 -0.56 -21.04 62.52
C HIS A 1180 0.89 -21.55 62.83
N SER A 1181 1.95 -20.71 62.80
CA SER A 1181 2.07 -19.41 63.50
C SER A 1181 3.24 -18.49 63.04
N SER A 1182 3.34 -17.29 63.66
CA SER A 1182 4.43 -16.28 63.77
C SER A 1182 5.88 -16.63 63.34
N GLY A 1183 6.74 -15.68 62.94
CA GLY A 1183 6.59 -14.21 62.77
C GLY A 1183 7.89 -13.41 63.06
N GLY A 1184 8.09 -12.26 62.40
CA GLY A 1184 9.27 -11.36 62.56
C GLY A 1184 10.51 -11.75 61.73
N SER A 1185 11.43 -10.85 61.35
CA SER A 1185 11.47 -9.38 61.51
C SER A 1185 12.36 -8.68 60.47
N SER A 1186 12.15 -7.36 60.37
CA SER A 1186 12.91 -6.28 59.73
C SER A 1186 14.45 -6.36 59.74
N ALA A 1187 15.23 -5.59 58.95
CA ALA A 1187 15.08 -4.79 57.72
C ALA A 1187 16.40 -4.00 57.47
N LYS A 1188 16.67 -3.48 56.25
CA LYS A 1188 17.14 -2.08 56.01
C LYS A 1188 17.33 -1.70 54.52
N LYS A 1189 17.55 -0.40 54.29
CA LYS A 1189 17.45 0.31 53.01
C LYS A 1189 18.80 0.87 52.51
N ALA A 1190 18.96 0.85 51.18
CA ALA A 1190 19.50 1.94 50.34
C ALA A 1190 21.02 2.22 50.21
N LYS A 1191 21.31 2.90 49.08
CA LYS A 1191 22.54 3.56 48.62
C LYS A 1191 23.74 2.66 48.24
N LYS A 1192 23.93 2.48 46.94
CA LYS A 1192 24.58 3.55 46.17
C LYS A 1192 23.91 3.71 44.80
#